data_AF-A0A0B2URB6-F1
#
_entry.id   AF-A0A0B2URB6-F1
#
_cell.length_a   1.000
_cell.length_b   1.000
_cell.length_c   1.000
_cell.angle_alpha   90.00
_cell.angle_beta   90.00
_cell.angle_gamma   90.00
#
_symmetry.space_group_name_H-M   'P 1'
#
loop_
_entity.id
_entity.type
_entity.pdbx_description
1 polymer ?
#
loop_
_entity_poly.entity_id
_entity_poly.type
_entity_poly.pdbx_seq_one_letter_code
_entity_poly.pdbx_strand_id
1 'polypeptide(L)'
;MESERGAEMEDDESRPLLEEHAKESAPISRRFFVMLIVAIVVIFALVLVATTFSALYFHLLNKDSRKLPLWPDPSISPLGKYEKAAVAADNEYCSEIGRDVLLKGGNAVDAAIATLFCIGVMDSHSSGIGGGHFMTIYNATTRKCYVVDARETAPGAAEEKMYVDRWNESQIGWRAIAVPGELHGMWTEYTHFGGAISWEQLVLPTINLMEEGYPTSHALAKALKEKESWIRQEPTMKVFINPETHKVYAAGEQIKTRGNFIQTLKLIANPSLANATDPIDLFYHGAIAQNFTKEFKENGAILTLEDFRNYASIIRGDNGVIQTQLKNGLRICGPPPPSGSAVAQAILNILDGYALNFSTFNDVVSFYHRYIEASKFAYAARSSLGDMAFIKNALAVAKNITTKEYAETIRALITERAHPDSYYGGSFEGPHEDHGTAHISVLDAEGNAVSVTSTINLHLGAAVMSESTGILWNDDMDDFSTPGHPNYFGFPPSPSNFIRPGKRPMSSMSPIVVFNNDTNETRLSVGGAGGSTIISGVAGVTLHALWLDQNVKRSIDMPRVHNQLQPNYTQYESRFPQEYVEALRKLGHTMVSTANLTVVTAIEKGNDGVIYANSDFRKGEESYPTSHALAKALKEKESWIRQEPTMKVFINPETHKVYAAGEQIKTRGNFIQTLKLIANPSLANATDPIDLFYHGAIAQNFTKEFKENGAILTLEDFRNYASIIRGDNGVIQTQLKNGLRICGPPPPSGSAVAQAILNILDGYALNFSTFNDVVSFYHRYIEASKFAYAARSSLGDMAFIKNALAVAKNITTKEYAETIRALITERAHPDSYYGGSFEGPHEDHGTAHISVLDAEGNAVSVTSTINLHLGAAVMSESTGILWNDDMDDFSTPGHPNYFGFPPSPSNFIRPGKRPMSSMSPIVVFNNDTNETRLSVGGAGGSTIISGVAGVTLHALWLDQNVKRSIDMPRVHNQLQPNYTQYESRFPQEYVEALRKLGHTMVSTANLTVVTAIEKGNDGVIYANSDFRKGEESAPAGY
;
A
#
# COMPACT_ATOMS: atom_id res chain seq x y z
N MET A 1 -72.79 1.16 -26.09
CA MET A 1 -71.81 0.06 -26.14
C MET A 1 -71.59 -0.43 -24.72
N GLU A 2 -72.58 -1.07 -24.06
CA GLU A 2 -73.27 -2.35 -24.39
C GLU A 2 -72.38 -3.54 -23.96
N SER A 3 -72.77 -4.34 -22.93
CA SER A 3 -73.69 -5.51 -22.96
C SER A 3 -72.89 -6.82 -23.07
N GLU A 4 -73.07 -7.95 -22.36
CA GLU A 4 -73.90 -8.49 -21.26
C GLU A 4 -73.04 -9.62 -20.57
N ARG A 5 -73.40 -10.61 -19.73
CA ARG A 5 -74.62 -11.25 -19.13
C ARG A 5 -74.38 -11.37 -17.60
N GLY A 6 -75.29 -11.77 -16.70
CA GLY A 6 -76.30 -12.86 -16.69
C GLY A 6 -75.61 -14.15 -16.18
N ALA A 7 -75.80 -14.69 -14.97
CA ALA A 7 -77.00 -14.81 -14.09
C ALA A 7 -78.08 -15.74 -14.68
N GLU A 8 -78.99 -16.36 -13.92
CA GLU A 8 -79.18 -16.46 -12.44
C GLU A 8 -78.57 -17.80 -11.90
N MET A 9 -78.92 -18.51 -10.80
CA MET A 9 -79.90 -18.41 -9.66
C MET A 9 -79.22 -19.02 -8.39
N GLU A 10 -79.77 -19.66 -7.34
CA GLU A 10 -81.06 -20.26 -6.95
C GLU A 10 -81.19 -20.35 -5.39
N ASP A 11 -82.33 -20.81 -4.84
CA ASP A 11 -82.80 -20.72 -3.43
C ASP A 11 -82.58 -22.03 -2.59
N ASP A 12 -83.07 -22.30 -1.36
CA ASP A 12 -84.16 -21.69 -0.56
C ASP A 12 -84.12 -21.99 0.98
N GLU A 13 -84.96 -21.23 1.67
CA GLU A 13 -85.73 -21.46 2.91
C GLU A 13 -85.09 -21.40 4.31
N SER A 14 -85.87 -20.82 5.23
CA SER A 14 -85.58 -20.69 6.66
C SER A 14 -86.86 -20.72 7.47
N ARG A 15 -86.85 -21.35 8.66
CA ARG A 15 -87.85 -21.12 9.72
C ARG A 15 -87.37 -21.58 11.12
N PRO A 16 -87.84 -20.94 12.20
CA PRO A 16 -87.38 -21.20 13.57
C PRO A 16 -88.36 -22.05 14.39
N LEU A 17 -87.96 -22.42 15.61
CA LEU A 17 -88.86 -22.63 16.76
C LEU A 17 -88.09 -22.44 18.08
N LEU A 18 -88.82 -22.15 19.16
CA LEU A 18 -88.30 -21.91 20.51
C LEU A 18 -89.06 -22.76 21.53
N GLU A 19 -88.41 -23.02 22.68
CA GLU A 19 -88.95 -23.71 23.87
C GLU A 19 -89.25 -25.22 23.65
N GLU A 20 -89.20 -26.09 24.65
CA GLU A 20 -89.40 -25.88 26.10
C GLU A 20 -88.52 -26.80 26.99
N HIS A 21 -88.79 -26.80 28.30
CA HIS A 21 -88.33 -27.71 29.37
C HIS A 21 -86.88 -27.60 29.89
N ALA A 22 -86.78 -27.20 31.16
CA ALA A 22 -85.61 -27.36 32.01
C ALA A 22 -85.83 -28.44 33.07
N LYS A 23 -84.82 -29.28 33.36
CA LYS A 23 -84.59 -29.88 34.69
C LYS A 23 -83.25 -30.61 34.89
N GLU A 24 -82.87 -30.67 36.16
CA GLU A 24 -81.98 -31.64 36.82
C GLU A 24 -80.50 -31.72 36.40
N SER A 25 -79.67 -31.03 37.19
CA SER A 25 -78.22 -31.12 37.23
C SER A 25 -77.73 -32.43 37.86
N ALA A 26 -76.91 -33.21 37.13
CA ALA A 26 -76.16 -34.33 37.70
C ALA A 26 -74.94 -33.85 38.52
N PRO A 27 -74.63 -34.45 39.69
CA PRO A 27 -73.50 -34.02 40.51
C PRO A 27 -72.17 -34.46 39.91
N ILE A 28 -71.29 -33.49 39.59
CA ILE A 28 -69.91 -33.76 39.18
C ILE A 28 -69.20 -34.54 40.30
N SER A 29 -68.71 -35.75 39.99
CA SER A 29 -68.21 -36.64 41.04
C SER A 29 -67.00 -36.04 41.77
N ARG A 30 -66.94 -36.24 43.10
CA ARG A 30 -65.84 -35.76 43.95
C ARG A 30 -64.45 -36.24 43.48
N ARG A 31 -64.40 -37.39 42.78
CA ARG A 31 -63.17 -37.91 42.13
C ARG A 31 -62.71 -37.04 40.96
N PHE A 32 -63.63 -36.53 40.15
CA PHE A 32 -63.29 -35.66 39.02
C PHE A 32 -62.67 -34.33 39.48
N PHE A 33 -63.26 -33.72 40.52
CA PHE A 33 -62.72 -32.48 41.10
C PHE A 33 -61.33 -32.68 41.74
N VAL A 34 -61.10 -33.81 42.41
CA VAL A 34 -59.77 -34.18 42.94
C VAL A 34 -58.76 -34.42 41.81
N MET A 35 -59.13 -35.14 40.74
CA MET A 35 -58.22 -35.33 39.60
C MET A 35 -57.91 -34.02 38.87
N LEU A 36 -58.86 -33.09 38.77
CA LEU A 36 -58.63 -31.75 38.22
C LEU A 36 -57.64 -30.95 39.07
N ILE A 37 -57.78 -30.96 40.40
CA ILE A 37 -56.83 -30.31 41.32
C ILE A 37 -55.43 -30.94 41.19
N VAL A 38 -55.33 -32.28 41.16
CA VAL A 38 -54.05 -32.98 40.98
C VAL A 38 -53.41 -32.63 39.63
N ALA A 39 -54.18 -32.58 38.54
CA ALA A 39 -53.68 -32.16 37.23
C ALA A 39 -53.17 -30.72 37.24
N ILE A 40 -53.90 -29.79 37.86
CA ILE A 40 -53.47 -28.38 38.01
C ILE A 40 -52.19 -28.29 38.84
N VAL A 41 -52.07 -29.03 39.94
CA VAL A 41 -50.85 -29.06 40.77
C VAL A 41 -49.66 -29.65 40.02
N VAL A 42 -49.85 -30.71 39.24
CA VAL A 42 -48.80 -31.30 38.39
C VAL A 42 -48.37 -30.34 37.28
N ILE A 43 -49.32 -29.68 36.61
CA ILE A 43 -49.01 -28.66 35.58
C ILE A 43 -48.26 -27.49 36.22
N PHE A 44 -48.70 -26.99 37.37
CA PHE A 44 -48.03 -25.89 38.07
C PHE A 44 -46.61 -26.27 38.53
N ALA A 45 -46.41 -27.50 39.02
CA ALA A 45 -45.09 -28.02 39.36
C ALA A 45 -44.18 -28.17 38.13
N LEU A 46 -44.71 -28.66 37.00
CA LEU A 46 -43.96 -28.76 35.74
C LEU A 46 -43.59 -27.38 35.18
N VAL A 47 -44.48 -26.39 35.27
CA VAL A 47 -44.18 -24.99 34.89
C VAL A 47 -43.16 -24.38 35.85
N LEU A 48 -43.24 -24.65 37.15
CA LEU A 48 -42.24 -24.18 38.12
C LEU A 48 -40.87 -24.80 37.83
N VAL A 49 -40.80 -26.11 37.57
CA VAL A 49 -39.56 -26.81 37.18
C VAL A 49 -39.03 -26.27 35.84
N ALA A 50 -39.86 -26.09 34.82
CA ALA A 50 -39.44 -25.54 33.54
C ALA A 50 -38.92 -24.10 33.66
N THR A 51 -39.59 -23.23 34.43
CA THR A 51 -39.16 -21.82 34.62
C THR A 51 -37.91 -21.71 35.49
N THR A 52 -37.80 -22.49 36.57
CA THR A 52 -36.56 -22.55 37.39
C THR A 52 -35.40 -23.15 36.61
N PHE A 53 -35.62 -24.19 35.81
CA PHE A 53 -34.60 -24.75 34.92
C PHE A 53 -34.20 -23.76 33.82
N SER A 54 -35.15 -23.05 33.19
CA SER A 54 -34.85 -21.98 32.24
C SER A 54 -34.07 -20.83 32.88
N ALA A 55 -34.46 -20.38 34.08
CA ALA A 55 -33.74 -19.33 34.81
C ALA A 55 -32.32 -19.77 35.17
N LEU A 56 -32.13 -21.03 35.60
CA LEU A 56 -30.81 -21.59 35.88
C LEU A 56 -29.98 -21.75 34.60
N TYR A 57 -30.58 -22.21 33.50
CA TYR A 57 -29.95 -22.38 32.19
C TYR A 57 -29.49 -21.03 31.61
N PHE A 58 -30.33 -20.00 31.64
CA PHE A 58 -29.94 -18.64 31.26
C PHE A 58 -28.88 -18.05 32.20
N HIS A 59 -28.95 -18.31 33.51
CA HIS A 59 -27.93 -17.86 34.46
C HIS A 59 -26.57 -18.55 34.24
N LEU A 60 -26.56 -19.81 33.84
CA LEU A 60 -25.34 -20.56 33.49
C LEU A 60 -24.77 -20.10 32.14
N LEU A 61 -25.61 -19.90 31.11
CA LEU A 61 -25.17 -19.38 29.80
C LEU A 61 -24.64 -17.93 29.86
N ASN A 62 -25.19 -17.09 30.74
CA ASN A 62 -24.75 -15.70 30.91
C ASN A 62 -23.46 -15.54 31.75
N LYS A 63 -22.91 -16.61 32.32
CA LYS A 63 -21.86 -16.48 33.35
C LYS A 63 -20.46 -16.17 32.77
N ASP A 64 -20.18 -16.62 31.55
CA ASP A 64 -18.89 -16.44 30.84
C ASP A 64 -19.02 -15.71 29.49
N SER A 65 -20.17 -15.09 29.20
CA SER A 65 -20.51 -14.59 27.85
C SER A 65 -20.66 -13.07 27.73
N ARG A 66 -20.03 -12.28 28.64
CA ARG A 66 -19.73 -10.87 28.34
C ARG A 66 -18.66 -10.80 27.25
N LYS A 67 -19.10 -10.75 26.00
CA LYS A 67 -18.24 -10.38 24.86
C LYS A 67 -17.51 -9.08 25.22
N LEU A 68 -16.21 -9.01 24.93
CA LEU A 68 -15.44 -7.78 25.06
C LEU A 68 -16.09 -6.68 24.20
N PRO A 69 -16.11 -5.41 24.65
CA PRO A 69 -16.43 -4.27 23.80
C PRO A 69 -15.72 -4.37 22.45
N LEU A 70 -16.48 -4.17 21.38
CA LEU A 70 -15.94 -4.25 20.03
C LEU A 70 -14.96 -3.10 19.81
N TRP A 71 -13.74 -3.45 19.43
CA TRP A 71 -12.79 -2.47 18.89
C TRP A 71 -13.29 -2.02 17.51
N PRO A 72 -13.01 -0.77 17.09
CA PRO A 72 -13.27 -0.33 15.73
C PRO A 72 -12.57 -1.23 14.71
N ASP A 73 -13.18 -1.36 13.53
CA ASP A 73 -12.58 -2.06 12.41
C ASP A 73 -11.24 -1.41 11.97
N PRO A 74 -10.35 -2.18 11.32
CA PRO A 74 -9.10 -1.66 10.75
C PRO A 74 -9.36 -0.45 9.83
N SER A 75 -8.41 0.48 9.82
CA SER A 75 -8.49 1.67 8.97
C SER A 75 -8.22 1.35 7.50
N ILE A 76 -8.52 2.30 6.62
CA ILE A 76 -8.27 2.20 5.17
C ILE A 76 -6.79 2.20 4.77
N SER A 77 -5.84 2.52 5.68
CA SER A 77 -4.41 2.37 5.33
C SER A 77 -4.10 0.91 4.97
N PRO A 78 -3.10 0.63 4.12
CA PRO A 78 -2.74 -0.74 3.76
C PRO A 78 -1.56 -1.23 4.60
N LEU A 79 -1.60 -2.50 4.99
CA LEU A 79 -0.43 -3.19 5.50
C LEU A 79 0.51 -3.55 4.34
N GLY A 80 1.60 -2.79 4.20
CA GLY A 80 2.69 -3.15 3.31
C GLY A 80 3.38 -4.44 3.79
N LYS A 81 3.76 -5.31 2.84
CA LYS A 81 4.46 -6.57 3.10
C LYS A 81 5.64 -6.73 2.14
N TYR A 82 6.82 -7.02 2.68
CA TYR A 82 8.10 -7.03 1.96
C TYR A 82 9.00 -8.18 2.42
N GLU A 83 9.85 -8.68 1.52
CA GLU A 83 10.78 -9.77 1.83
C GLU A 83 12.20 -9.29 2.16
N LYS A 84 12.55 -8.06 1.75
CA LYS A 84 13.94 -7.56 1.75
C LYS A 84 14.10 -6.21 2.45
N ALA A 85 13.32 -5.21 2.05
CA ALA A 85 13.45 -3.85 2.54
C ALA A 85 12.12 -3.09 2.45
N ALA A 86 11.97 -2.02 3.25
CA ALA A 86 10.79 -1.15 3.26
C ALA A 86 11.13 0.27 3.73
N VAL A 87 10.29 1.23 3.35
CA VAL A 87 10.23 2.60 3.91
C VAL A 87 8.79 2.88 4.36
N ALA A 88 8.62 3.61 5.45
CA ALA A 88 7.32 4.10 5.89
C ALA A 88 7.46 5.55 6.36
N ALA A 89 6.88 6.47 5.61
CA ALA A 89 6.84 7.90 5.90
C ALA A 89 5.38 8.38 6.04
N ASP A 90 5.20 9.61 6.53
CA ASP A 90 3.90 10.27 6.62
C ASP A 90 3.24 10.57 5.25
N ASN A 91 3.99 10.44 4.14
CA ASN A 91 3.55 10.76 2.78
C ASN A 91 3.99 9.70 1.75
N GLU A 92 3.06 9.27 0.89
CA GLU A 92 3.29 8.23 -0.13
C GLU A 92 4.45 8.54 -1.08
N TYR A 93 4.50 9.74 -1.66
CA TYR A 93 5.54 10.12 -2.62
C TYR A 93 6.95 10.07 -2.01
N CYS A 94 7.05 10.31 -0.71
CA CYS A 94 8.32 10.28 0.01
C CYS A 94 8.71 8.85 0.43
N SER A 95 7.74 7.99 0.75
CA SER A 95 7.94 6.54 0.85
C SER A 95 8.45 5.96 -0.48
N GLU A 96 7.87 6.39 -1.62
CA GLU A 96 8.27 5.99 -2.98
C GLU A 96 9.71 6.41 -3.32
N ILE A 97 10.09 7.66 -3.02
CA ILE A 97 11.45 8.18 -3.26
C ILE A 97 12.50 7.42 -2.43
N GLY A 98 12.22 7.14 -1.15
CA GLY A 98 13.12 6.34 -0.31
C GLY A 98 13.31 4.92 -0.84
N ARG A 99 12.23 4.26 -1.30
CA ARG A 99 12.31 2.96 -1.98
C ARG A 99 13.18 3.02 -3.23
N ASP A 100 12.99 4.02 -4.09
CA ASP A 100 13.75 4.12 -5.34
C ASP A 100 15.23 4.48 -5.12
N VAL A 101 15.63 4.89 -3.91
CA VAL A 101 17.04 4.93 -3.46
C VAL A 101 17.54 3.55 -3.04
N LEU A 102 16.77 2.80 -2.22
CA LEU A 102 17.12 1.41 -1.86
C LEU A 102 17.27 0.51 -3.10
N LEU A 103 16.38 0.65 -4.09
CA LEU A 103 16.41 -0.11 -5.35
C LEU A 103 17.63 0.22 -6.23
N LYS A 104 18.29 1.37 -6.04
CA LYS A 104 19.54 1.73 -6.73
C LYS A 104 20.79 1.19 -6.01
N GLY A 105 20.63 0.56 -4.84
CA GLY A 105 21.73 0.11 -3.99
C GLY A 105 22.08 1.06 -2.83
N GLY A 106 21.26 2.08 -2.57
CA GLY A 106 21.37 2.89 -1.35
C GLY A 106 21.03 2.10 -0.09
N ASN A 107 21.60 2.48 1.05
CA ASN A 107 21.29 1.85 2.34
C ASN A 107 20.14 2.57 3.08
N ALA A 108 19.78 2.10 4.28
CA ALA A 108 18.71 2.67 5.08
C ALA A 108 18.86 4.18 5.40
N VAL A 109 20.10 4.69 5.46
CA VAL A 109 20.40 6.11 5.72
C VAL A 109 20.28 6.95 4.45
N ASP A 110 20.82 6.48 3.32
CA ASP A 110 20.64 7.14 2.02
C ASP A 110 19.15 7.33 1.69
N ALA A 111 18.36 6.27 1.91
CA ALA A 111 16.92 6.29 1.71
C ALA A 111 16.20 7.27 2.65
N ALA A 112 16.57 7.29 3.94
CA ALA A 112 16.00 8.23 4.91
C ALA A 112 16.27 9.69 4.52
N ILE A 113 17.48 10.02 4.07
CA ILE A 113 17.86 11.38 3.63
C ILE A 113 17.03 11.82 2.41
N ALA A 114 16.89 10.98 1.39
CA ALA A 114 16.06 11.31 0.23
C ALA A 114 14.57 11.48 0.59
N THR A 115 14.06 10.67 1.51
CA THR A 115 12.69 10.82 2.05
C THR A 115 12.54 12.11 2.87
N LEU A 116 13.53 12.52 3.69
CA LEU A 116 13.50 13.78 4.44
C LEU A 116 13.39 15.00 3.52
N PHE A 117 14.19 15.07 2.45
CA PHE A 117 14.08 16.13 1.46
C PHE A 117 12.67 16.22 0.84
N CYS A 118 12.06 15.08 0.51
CA CYS A 118 10.70 15.04 0.00
C CYS A 118 9.65 15.49 1.03
N ILE A 119 9.77 15.02 2.29
CA ILE A 119 8.83 15.40 3.37
C ILE A 119 8.87 16.91 3.63
N GLY A 120 10.06 17.53 3.58
CA GLY A 120 10.23 18.99 3.66
C GLY A 120 9.62 19.81 2.50
N VAL A 121 9.09 19.13 1.47
CA VAL A 121 8.29 19.71 0.38
C VAL A 121 6.83 19.33 0.51
N MET A 122 6.53 18.03 0.50
CA MET A 122 5.16 17.50 0.48
C MET A 122 4.39 17.85 1.76
N ASP A 123 5.04 17.71 2.91
CA ASP A 123 4.50 18.04 4.22
C ASP A 123 5.24 19.25 4.82
N SER A 124 5.36 20.32 4.01
CA SER A 124 5.92 21.64 4.39
C SER A 124 5.31 22.26 5.67
N HIS A 125 4.20 21.72 6.18
CA HIS A 125 3.56 22.13 7.44
C HIS A 125 4.14 21.43 8.67
N SER A 126 4.97 20.40 8.48
CA SER A 126 5.47 19.49 9.52
C SER A 126 6.99 19.53 9.68
N SER A 127 7.78 19.61 8.60
CA SER A 127 9.24 19.73 8.69
C SER A 127 9.91 20.28 7.42
N GLY A 128 11.24 20.25 7.34
CA GLY A 128 12.05 20.68 6.21
C GLY A 128 13.29 21.47 6.66
N ILE A 129 14.24 21.73 5.74
CA ILE A 129 15.62 22.19 6.04
C ILE A 129 15.79 23.50 6.83
N GLY A 130 14.70 24.20 7.16
CA GLY A 130 14.67 25.31 8.12
C GLY A 130 14.41 24.89 9.58
N GLY A 131 14.33 23.59 9.88
CA GLY A 131 14.23 22.99 11.21
C GLY A 131 15.31 21.94 11.46
N GLY A 132 14.94 20.77 12.01
CA GLY A 132 15.88 19.83 12.60
C GLY A 132 15.26 18.50 13.01
N HIS A 133 16.13 17.54 13.37
CA HIS A 133 15.73 16.14 13.53
C HIS A 133 16.59 15.35 14.54
N PHE A 134 16.09 14.17 14.91
CA PHE A 134 16.88 13.11 15.53
C PHE A 134 16.80 11.85 14.66
N MET A 135 17.95 11.31 14.24
CA MET A 135 18.04 10.03 13.55
C MET A 135 18.63 8.96 14.47
N THR A 136 17.89 7.87 14.71
CA THR A 136 18.41 6.63 15.31
C THR A 136 18.76 5.65 14.20
N ILE A 137 20.00 5.17 14.20
CA ILE A 137 20.55 4.25 13.20
C ILE A 137 21.00 2.97 13.92
N TYR A 138 20.40 1.83 13.59
CA TYR A 138 20.96 0.53 13.92
C TYR A 138 21.70 -0.04 12.71
N ASN A 139 23.00 -0.21 12.83
CA ASN A 139 23.83 -0.79 11.78
C ASN A 139 24.02 -2.29 12.07
N ALA A 140 23.43 -3.15 11.24
CA ALA A 140 23.39 -4.60 11.46
C ALA A 140 24.79 -5.24 11.33
N THR A 141 25.62 -4.72 10.42
CA THR A 141 26.99 -5.18 10.17
C THR A 141 27.90 -4.99 11.40
N THR A 142 27.81 -3.85 12.08
CA THR A 142 28.59 -3.56 13.31
C THR A 142 27.85 -3.87 14.61
N ARG A 143 26.55 -4.19 14.54
CA ARG A 143 25.65 -4.53 15.66
C ARG A 143 25.59 -3.45 16.74
N LYS A 144 25.48 -2.21 16.31
CA LYS A 144 25.54 -1.01 17.18
C LYS A 144 24.47 -0.01 16.81
N CYS A 145 23.97 0.68 17.83
CA CYS A 145 23.17 1.88 17.62
C CYS A 145 24.06 3.12 17.56
N TYR A 146 23.68 4.02 16.67
CA TYR A 146 24.18 5.39 16.59
C TYR A 146 22.98 6.33 16.57
N VAL A 147 23.19 7.54 17.05
CA VAL A 147 22.21 8.62 16.97
C VAL A 147 22.90 9.86 16.41
N VAL A 148 22.23 10.56 15.50
CA VAL A 148 22.60 11.92 15.12
C VAL A 148 21.57 12.88 15.71
N ASP A 149 22.08 13.82 16.49
CA ASP A 149 21.35 14.93 17.12
C ASP A 149 21.54 16.16 16.23
N ALA A 150 20.55 16.43 15.38
CA ALA A 150 20.47 17.59 14.51
C ALA A 150 19.40 18.59 15.01
N ARG A 151 19.16 18.63 16.34
CA ARG A 151 18.27 19.59 16.98
C ARG A 151 18.89 21.00 16.95
N GLU A 152 18.03 21.97 16.71
CA GLU A 152 18.29 23.40 16.61
C GLU A 152 18.92 23.95 17.89
N THR A 153 19.66 25.05 17.78
CA THR A 153 20.17 25.79 18.94
C THR A 153 19.56 27.18 19.08
N ALA A 154 19.36 27.62 20.31
CA ALA A 154 19.04 29.01 20.61
C ALA A 154 20.19 29.93 20.15
N PRO A 155 19.90 31.02 19.41
CA PRO A 155 20.93 31.94 18.94
C PRO A 155 21.76 32.57 20.06
N GLY A 156 22.97 33.03 19.75
CA GLY A 156 23.94 33.62 20.67
C GLY A 156 23.41 34.84 21.45
N ALA A 157 22.41 35.53 20.89
CA ALA A 157 21.73 36.68 21.48
C ALA A 157 20.41 36.33 22.21
N ALA A 158 20.12 35.05 22.45
CA ALA A 158 18.91 34.61 23.16
C ALA A 158 19.04 34.80 24.69
N GLU A 159 17.98 35.28 25.34
CA GLU A 159 17.96 35.54 26.79
C GLU A 159 16.87 34.72 27.50
N GLU A 160 17.13 34.31 28.76
CA GLU A 160 16.21 33.49 29.57
C GLU A 160 14.75 33.99 29.60
N LYS A 161 14.57 35.32 29.52
CA LYS A 161 13.30 36.00 29.78
C LYS A 161 12.74 36.74 28.56
N MET A 162 13.30 36.51 27.37
CA MET A 162 12.97 37.29 26.17
C MET A 162 11.48 37.25 25.77
N TYR A 163 10.73 36.22 26.19
CA TYR A 163 9.30 36.04 25.88
C TYR A 163 8.34 36.26 27.05
N VAL A 164 8.81 36.62 28.27
CA VAL A 164 7.93 36.71 29.46
C VAL A 164 6.72 37.63 29.24
N ASP A 165 6.95 38.85 28.73
CA ASP A 165 5.86 39.78 28.38
C ASP A 165 5.40 39.67 26.91
N ARG A 166 5.96 38.72 26.14
CA ARG A 166 5.92 38.69 24.66
C ARG A 166 5.78 37.27 24.11
N TRP A 167 5.00 36.45 24.80
CA TRP A 167 4.78 35.02 24.58
C TRP A 167 4.72 34.60 23.10
N ASN A 168 3.80 35.20 22.32
CA ASN A 168 3.56 34.84 20.92
C ASN A 168 4.79 35.02 19.99
N GLU A 169 5.80 35.81 20.37
CA GLU A 169 7.05 35.95 19.59
C GLU A 169 7.93 34.69 19.61
N SER A 170 7.62 33.71 20.48
CA SER A 170 8.27 32.39 20.46
C SER A 170 7.73 31.45 19.38
N GLN A 171 6.54 31.74 18.84
CA GLN A 171 5.77 30.87 17.94
C GLN A 171 5.61 31.41 16.52
N ILE A 172 5.55 32.73 16.37
CA ILE A 172 5.19 33.37 15.10
C ILE A 172 6.11 34.55 14.82
N GLY A 173 6.62 34.59 13.59
CA GLY A 173 7.51 35.62 13.09
C GLY A 173 8.97 35.39 13.43
N TRP A 174 9.80 36.28 12.90
CA TRP A 174 11.26 36.16 12.80
C TRP A 174 12.05 35.98 14.11
N ARG A 175 11.42 36.11 15.28
CA ARG A 175 12.07 35.92 16.60
C ARG A 175 11.96 34.49 17.11
N ALA A 176 10.95 33.75 16.67
CA ALA A 176 10.69 32.37 17.02
C ALA A 176 11.76 31.38 16.52
N ILE A 177 12.56 31.82 15.54
CA ILE A 177 13.50 30.98 14.79
C ILE A 177 14.71 30.61 15.65
N ALA A 178 14.93 29.30 15.83
CA ALA A 178 16.19 28.73 16.32
C ALA A 178 17.12 28.39 15.14
N VAL A 179 18.42 28.18 15.39
CA VAL A 179 19.40 27.91 14.33
C VAL A 179 19.13 26.53 13.71
N PRO A 180 18.84 26.44 12.39
CA PRO A 180 18.36 25.20 11.75
C PRO A 180 19.45 24.13 11.65
N GLY A 181 19.09 22.89 11.95
CA GLY A 181 20.01 21.76 12.04
C GLY A 181 19.89 20.68 10.97
N GLU A 182 18.74 20.56 10.29
CA GLU A 182 18.39 19.38 9.47
C GLU A 182 19.38 19.13 8.32
N LEU A 183 19.79 20.18 7.58
CA LEU A 183 20.76 20.02 6.49
C LEU A 183 22.15 19.57 6.99
N HIS A 184 22.60 20.08 8.14
CA HIS A 184 23.85 19.64 8.76
C HIS A 184 23.74 18.19 9.26
N GLY A 185 22.58 17.79 9.79
CA GLY A 185 22.28 16.41 10.16
C GLY A 185 22.39 15.47 8.96
N MET A 186 21.65 15.73 7.89
CA MET A 186 21.62 14.89 6.68
C MET A 186 23.00 14.74 6.03
N TRP A 187 23.80 15.82 5.96
CA TRP A 187 25.17 15.71 5.43
C TRP A 187 26.10 14.92 6.37
N THR A 188 25.94 15.07 7.69
CA THR A 188 26.69 14.27 8.68
C THR A 188 26.33 12.79 8.58
N GLU A 189 25.05 12.47 8.38
CA GLU A 189 24.53 11.12 8.21
C GLU A 189 25.03 10.49 6.91
N TYR A 190 24.94 11.22 5.79
CA TYR A 190 25.49 10.84 4.49
C TYR A 190 26.98 10.51 4.58
N THR A 191 27.78 11.38 5.19
CA THR A 191 29.25 11.23 5.25
C THR A 191 29.76 10.16 6.21
N HIS A 192 28.96 9.71 7.18
CA HIS A 192 29.38 8.75 8.21
C HIS A 192 28.67 7.39 8.13
N PHE A 193 27.47 7.33 7.57
CA PHE A 193 26.62 6.13 7.57
C PHE A 193 25.93 5.84 6.22
N GLY A 194 25.78 6.83 5.33
CA GLY A 194 25.28 6.66 3.96
C GLY A 194 26.41 6.61 2.92
N GLY A 195 26.14 7.17 1.74
CA GLY A 195 27.13 7.41 0.67
C GLY A 195 27.21 6.31 -0.41
N ALA A 196 26.28 5.35 -0.45
CA ALA A 196 26.24 4.35 -1.54
C ALA A 196 25.59 4.91 -2.83
N ILE A 197 24.74 5.92 -2.69
CA ILE A 197 24.18 6.76 -3.76
C ILE A 197 24.78 8.16 -3.63
N SER A 198 24.93 8.92 -4.73
CA SER A 198 25.52 10.27 -4.62
C SER A 198 24.54 11.25 -3.98
N TRP A 199 25.07 12.21 -3.20
CA TRP A 199 24.27 13.28 -2.56
C TRP A 199 23.32 13.98 -3.54
N GLU A 200 23.81 14.35 -4.73
CA GLU A 200 23.00 14.95 -5.80
C GLU A 200 21.82 14.05 -6.19
N GLN A 201 22.02 12.73 -6.28
CA GLN A 201 20.97 11.74 -6.57
C GLN A 201 19.96 11.53 -5.42
N LEU A 202 20.27 11.94 -4.19
CA LEU A 202 19.32 11.93 -3.07
C LEU A 202 18.40 13.17 -3.10
N VAL A 203 18.91 14.32 -3.55
CA VAL A 203 18.13 15.58 -3.62
C VAL A 203 17.34 15.72 -4.93
N LEU A 204 17.89 15.24 -6.05
CA LEU A 204 17.28 15.37 -7.40
C LEU A 204 15.81 14.90 -7.51
N PRO A 205 15.36 13.78 -6.91
CA PRO A 205 13.95 13.35 -7.01
C PRO A 205 12.98 14.42 -6.48
N THR A 206 13.34 15.07 -5.37
CA THR A 206 12.58 16.16 -4.75
C THR A 206 12.58 17.42 -5.61
N ILE A 207 13.72 17.74 -6.26
CA ILE A 207 13.81 18.87 -7.20
C ILE A 207 12.87 18.65 -8.39
N ASN A 208 12.89 17.45 -8.99
CA ASN A 208 12.04 17.11 -10.14
C ASN A 208 10.55 17.21 -9.77
N LEU A 209 10.16 16.66 -8.62
CA LEU A 209 8.80 16.74 -8.07
C LEU A 209 8.33 18.21 -7.89
N MET A 210 9.23 19.11 -7.48
CA MET A 210 8.92 20.54 -7.40
C MET A 210 8.87 21.25 -8.77
N GLU A 211 9.67 20.84 -9.75
CA GLU A 211 9.68 21.45 -11.09
C GLU A 211 8.49 21.01 -11.95
N GLU A 212 8.04 19.76 -11.82
CA GLU A 212 6.77 19.31 -12.40
C GLU A 212 5.57 19.92 -11.64
N GLY A 213 5.73 20.16 -10.34
CA GLY A 213 4.68 20.61 -9.42
C GLY A 213 4.05 19.42 -8.69
N TYR A 214 3.66 19.63 -7.44
CA TYR A 214 3.25 18.56 -6.53
C TYR A 214 1.87 18.82 -5.91
N PRO A 215 1.05 17.78 -5.67
CA PRO A 215 -0.27 17.93 -5.08
C PRO A 215 -0.17 18.32 -3.61
N THR A 216 -1.02 19.25 -3.19
CA THR A 216 -1.17 19.63 -1.78
C THR A 216 -1.83 18.47 -1.01
N SER A 217 -1.15 17.90 -0.01
CA SER A 217 -1.72 16.83 0.83
C SER A 217 -2.90 17.33 1.68
N HIS A 218 -3.81 16.45 2.10
CA HIS A 218 -4.91 16.80 3.03
C HIS A 218 -4.38 17.44 4.32
N ALA A 219 -3.24 16.95 4.83
CA ALA A 219 -2.56 17.50 6.00
C ALA A 219 -2.06 18.94 5.74
N LEU A 220 -1.36 19.16 4.61
CA LEU A 220 -0.88 20.47 4.22
C LEU A 220 -2.04 21.45 3.98
N ALA A 221 -3.07 21.05 3.23
CA ALA A 221 -4.24 21.88 2.97
C ALA A 221 -4.97 22.30 4.27
N LYS A 222 -5.05 21.42 5.26
CA LYS A 222 -5.60 21.73 6.60
C LYS A 222 -4.74 22.77 7.32
N ALA A 223 -3.43 22.59 7.38
CA ALA A 223 -2.52 23.55 8.02
C ALA A 223 -2.47 24.92 7.31
N LEU A 224 -2.47 24.93 5.97
CA LEU A 224 -2.60 26.14 5.16
C LEU A 224 -3.92 26.86 5.43
N LYS A 225 -5.02 26.11 5.64
CA LYS A 225 -6.33 26.68 5.96
C LYS A 225 -6.41 27.25 7.38
N GLU A 226 -5.79 26.58 8.36
CA GLU A 226 -5.67 27.06 9.75
C GLU A 226 -4.89 28.38 9.82
N LYS A 227 -3.81 28.50 9.04
CA LYS A 227 -2.94 29.69 9.02
C LYS A 227 -3.29 30.69 7.90
N GLU A 228 -4.43 30.56 7.20
CA GLU A 228 -4.79 31.40 6.03
C GLU A 228 -4.77 32.91 6.34
N SER A 229 -5.23 33.31 7.52
CA SER A 229 -5.24 34.72 7.95
C SER A 229 -3.82 35.30 8.03
N TRP A 230 -2.84 34.50 8.45
CA TRP A 230 -1.44 34.90 8.52
C TRP A 230 -0.78 34.88 7.15
N ILE A 231 -0.97 33.80 6.37
CA ILE A 231 -0.44 33.63 5.01
C ILE A 231 -0.81 34.79 4.06
N ARG A 232 -1.96 35.42 4.27
CA ARG A 232 -2.40 36.59 3.48
C ARG A 232 -1.75 37.91 3.90
N GLN A 233 -1.34 38.03 5.17
CA GLN A 233 -0.72 39.24 5.72
C GLN A 233 0.80 39.23 5.49
N GLU A 234 1.45 38.11 5.83
CA GLU A 234 2.89 37.92 5.73
C GLU A 234 3.33 37.82 4.25
N PRO A 235 4.16 38.76 3.73
CA PRO A 235 4.60 38.75 2.33
C PRO A 235 5.30 37.46 1.88
N THR A 236 6.15 36.88 2.74
CA THR A 236 6.98 35.72 2.40
C THR A 236 6.16 34.43 2.23
N MET A 237 5.05 34.31 2.96
CA MET A 237 4.17 33.13 2.92
C MET A 237 3.24 33.09 1.71
N LYS A 238 3.16 34.16 0.91
CA LYS A 238 2.23 34.26 -0.23
C LYS A 238 2.44 33.21 -1.33
N VAL A 239 3.56 32.50 -1.33
CA VAL A 239 3.76 31.32 -2.19
C VAL A 239 2.72 30.23 -1.96
N PHE A 240 2.11 30.13 -0.76
CA PHE A 240 1.02 29.19 -0.50
C PHE A 240 -0.37 29.68 -0.91
N ILE A 241 -0.47 30.83 -1.58
CA ILE A 241 -1.72 31.30 -2.20
C ILE A 241 -1.72 30.83 -3.67
N ASN A 242 -2.72 30.03 -4.03
CA ASN A 242 -2.99 29.62 -5.39
C ASN A 242 -3.27 30.86 -6.27
N PRO A 243 -2.49 31.10 -7.34
CA PRO A 243 -2.60 32.31 -8.15
C PRO A 243 -3.89 32.38 -8.98
N GLU A 244 -4.54 31.25 -9.26
CA GLU A 244 -5.78 31.17 -10.04
C GLU A 244 -7.03 31.34 -9.18
N THR A 245 -7.05 30.75 -7.98
CA THR A 245 -8.22 30.79 -7.07
C THR A 245 -8.16 31.91 -6.03
N HIS A 246 -7.00 32.53 -5.85
CA HIS A 246 -6.67 33.54 -4.82
C HIS A 246 -6.96 33.08 -3.38
N LYS A 247 -7.00 31.76 -3.17
CA LYS A 247 -7.12 31.08 -1.86
C LYS A 247 -5.79 30.43 -1.49
N VAL A 248 -5.64 30.04 -0.23
CA VAL A 248 -4.61 29.04 0.10
C VAL A 248 -4.91 27.73 -0.63
N TYR A 249 -3.86 27.02 -1.03
CA TYR A 249 -4.00 25.78 -1.80
C TYR A 249 -4.89 24.73 -1.10
N ALA A 250 -5.81 24.15 -1.86
CA ALA A 250 -6.70 23.08 -1.40
C ALA A 250 -6.11 21.69 -1.69
N ALA A 251 -6.61 20.66 -0.99
CA ALA A 251 -6.14 19.28 -1.17
C ALA A 251 -6.23 18.83 -2.64
N GLY A 252 -5.15 18.26 -3.15
CA GLY A 252 -5.00 17.86 -4.56
C GLY A 252 -4.49 18.93 -5.51
N GLU A 253 -4.61 20.24 -5.20
CA GLU A 253 -4.14 21.32 -6.10
C GLU A 253 -2.59 21.37 -6.19
N GLN A 254 -2.04 21.57 -7.40
CA GLN A 254 -0.60 21.63 -7.63
C GLN A 254 0.06 22.91 -7.10
N ILE A 255 1.03 22.77 -6.19
CA ILE A 255 1.94 23.84 -5.79
C ILE A 255 3.09 23.93 -6.78
N LYS A 256 3.23 25.09 -7.45
CA LYS A 256 4.32 25.40 -8.42
C LYS A 256 5.04 26.73 -8.15
N THR A 257 4.71 27.37 -7.02
CA THR A 257 5.08 28.75 -6.65
C THR A 257 6.40 28.87 -5.89
N ARG A 258 6.94 27.78 -5.31
CA ARG A 258 8.15 27.78 -4.48
C ARG A 258 9.47 27.84 -5.29
N GLY A 259 9.51 28.67 -6.34
CA GLY A 259 10.63 28.74 -7.30
C GLY A 259 12.01 29.01 -6.68
N ASN A 260 12.10 29.87 -5.67
CA ASN A 260 13.36 30.17 -4.98
C ASN A 260 13.89 28.94 -4.20
N PHE A 261 12.98 28.09 -3.70
CA PHE A 261 13.35 26.85 -3.00
C PHE A 261 13.86 25.78 -3.96
N ILE A 262 13.33 25.71 -5.19
CA ILE A 262 13.87 24.86 -6.26
C ILE A 262 15.32 25.24 -6.58
N GLN A 263 15.62 26.54 -6.73
CA GLN A 263 16.99 27.00 -6.98
C GLN A 263 17.91 26.72 -5.79
N THR A 264 17.40 26.88 -4.56
CA THR A 264 18.15 26.57 -3.33
C THR A 264 18.47 25.08 -3.21
N LEU A 265 17.51 24.20 -3.49
CA LEU A 265 17.74 22.75 -3.53
C LEU A 265 18.73 22.36 -4.64
N LYS A 266 18.71 23.03 -5.82
CA LYS A 266 19.72 22.82 -6.87
C LYS A 266 21.13 23.18 -6.42
N LEU A 267 21.31 24.28 -5.67
CA LEU A 267 22.60 24.61 -5.07
C LEU A 267 22.99 23.62 -3.96
N ILE A 268 22.05 23.15 -3.15
CA ILE A 268 22.32 22.13 -2.10
C ILE A 268 22.69 20.77 -2.71
N ALA A 269 22.04 20.37 -3.81
CA ALA A 269 22.36 19.14 -4.54
C ALA A 269 23.75 19.19 -5.19
N ASN A 270 24.14 20.36 -5.69
CA ASN A 270 25.43 20.58 -6.35
C ASN A 270 26.10 21.91 -5.89
N PRO A 271 26.76 21.92 -4.71
CA PRO A 271 27.35 23.12 -4.12
C PRO A 271 28.42 23.80 -4.98
N SER A 272 29.03 23.07 -5.92
CA SER A 272 30.02 23.60 -6.85
C SER A 272 29.45 24.72 -7.74
N LEU A 273 28.14 24.73 -7.99
CA LEU A 273 27.44 25.79 -8.73
C LEU A 273 27.53 27.17 -8.04
N ALA A 274 27.81 27.20 -6.73
CA ALA A 274 28.04 28.41 -5.94
C ALA A 274 29.52 28.61 -5.55
N ASN A 275 30.44 27.78 -6.05
CA ASN A 275 31.84 27.67 -5.62
C ASN A 275 32.05 27.18 -4.16
N ALA A 276 31.05 26.52 -3.57
CA ALA A 276 31.18 25.90 -2.25
C ALA A 276 31.71 24.46 -2.35
N THR A 277 32.41 23.98 -1.31
CA THR A 277 32.96 22.60 -1.29
C THR A 277 31.90 21.53 -1.09
N ASP A 278 30.86 21.85 -0.32
CA ASP A 278 29.86 20.92 0.19
C ASP A 278 28.63 21.71 0.71
N PRO A 279 27.52 21.05 1.11
CA PRO A 279 26.32 21.74 1.58
C PRO A 279 26.52 22.55 2.87
N ILE A 280 27.52 22.24 3.70
CA ILE A 280 27.77 22.97 4.96
C ILE A 280 28.47 24.29 4.65
N ASP A 281 29.54 24.23 3.85
CA ASP A 281 30.24 25.40 3.33
C ASP A 281 29.27 26.35 2.61
N LEU A 282 28.37 25.81 1.78
CA LEU A 282 27.32 26.59 1.12
C LEU A 282 26.38 27.30 2.10
N PHE A 283 25.78 26.54 3.04
CA PHE A 283 24.60 26.96 3.81
C PHE A 283 24.93 27.66 5.13
N TYR A 284 26.00 27.24 5.82
CA TYR A 284 26.37 27.73 7.15
C TYR A 284 27.54 28.72 7.13
N HIS A 285 28.42 28.67 6.12
CA HIS A 285 29.62 29.53 6.04
C HIS A 285 29.59 30.57 4.90
N GLY A 286 29.07 30.15 3.74
CA GLY A 286 29.20 30.83 2.46
C GLY A 286 28.11 31.87 2.15
N ALA A 287 27.78 31.99 0.86
CA ALA A 287 26.92 33.04 0.33
C ALA A 287 25.47 32.97 0.86
N ILE A 288 24.94 31.76 1.09
CA ILE A 288 23.56 31.58 1.58
C ILE A 288 23.45 32.07 3.03
N ALA A 289 24.39 31.70 3.92
CA ALA A 289 24.45 32.20 5.30
C ALA A 289 24.54 33.74 5.39
N GLN A 290 25.29 34.35 4.47
CA GLN A 290 25.44 35.82 4.40
C GLN A 290 24.15 36.52 3.96
N ASN A 291 23.38 35.93 3.05
CA ASN A 291 22.06 36.44 2.67
C ASN A 291 21.06 36.34 3.85
N PHE A 292 20.96 35.16 4.48
CA PHE A 292 20.07 34.94 5.62
C PHE A 292 20.34 35.91 6.76
N THR A 293 21.60 36.16 7.10
CA THR A 293 21.95 36.97 8.27
C THR A 293 21.80 38.47 8.03
N LYS A 294 21.74 38.90 6.75
CA LYS A 294 21.20 40.22 6.37
C LYS A 294 19.68 40.24 6.53
N GLU A 295 18.99 39.25 5.97
CA GLU A 295 17.53 39.14 5.95
C GLU A 295 16.91 39.05 7.36
N PHE A 296 17.49 38.24 8.24
CA PHE A 296 17.19 38.12 9.67
C PHE A 296 17.33 39.46 10.39
N LYS A 297 18.40 40.22 10.10
CA LYS A 297 18.64 41.52 10.71
C LYS A 297 17.65 42.58 10.22
N GLU A 298 17.27 42.54 8.94
CA GLU A 298 16.28 43.46 8.36
C GLU A 298 14.86 43.19 8.90
N ASN A 299 14.53 41.93 9.21
CA ASN A 299 13.25 41.53 9.79
C ASN A 299 13.23 41.43 11.34
N GLY A 300 14.32 41.81 12.02
CA GLY A 300 14.37 41.91 13.49
C GLY A 300 14.50 40.60 14.27
N ALA A 301 14.93 39.52 13.60
CA ALA A 301 15.38 38.27 14.23
C ALA A 301 16.64 38.49 15.08
N ILE A 302 17.03 37.46 15.84
CA ILE A 302 18.24 37.48 16.70
C ILE A 302 19.38 36.57 16.20
N LEU A 303 19.26 35.97 15.01
CA LEU A 303 20.28 35.10 14.42
C LEU A 303 21.40 35.91 13.75
N THR A 304 22.63 35.44 13.91
CA THR A 304 23.85 36.03 13.33
C THR A 304 24.63 35.02 12.50
N LEU A 305 25.56 35.49 11.67
CA LEU A 305 26.46 34.62 10.88
C LEU A 305 27.36 33.76 11.75
N GLU A 306 27.64 34.20 12.98
CA GLU A 306 28.43 33.45 13.94
C GLU A 306 27.62 32.28 14.55
N ASP A 307 26.29 32.40 14.63
CA ASP A 307 25.43 31.30 15.11
C ASP A 307 25.38 30.14 14.10
N PHE A 308 25.28 30.45 12.80
CA PHE A 308 25.35 29.45 11.73
C PHE A 308 26.73 28.77 11.69
N ARG A 309 27.83 29.53 11.80
CA ARG A 309 29.21 29.01 11.79
C ARG A 309 29.55 28.12 12.99
N ASN A 310 28.90 28.32 14.13
CA ASN A 310 29.13 27.52 15.33
C ASN A 310 28.07 26.41 15.51
N TYR A 311 27.12 26.26 14.58
CA TYR A 311 26.19 25.14 14.59
C TYR A 311 26.87 23.86 14.08
N ALA A 312 26.65 22.75 14.79
CA ALA A 312 26.97 21.42 14.31
C ALA A 312 26.01 20.38 14.91
N SER A 313 25.60 19.39 14.10
CA SER A 313 24.91 18.19 14.58
C SER A 313 25.88 17.24 15.30
N ILE A 314 25.38 16.47 16.27
CA ILE A 314 26.24 15.66 17.16
C ILE A 314 26.00 14.16 16.95
N ILE A 315 27.04 13.43 16.54
CA ILE A 315 27.02 11.97 16.51
C ILE A 315 27.20 11.40 17.92
N ARG A 316 26.32 10.48 18.32
CA ARG A 316 26.41 9.66 19.54
C ARG A 316 26.56 8.20 19.12
N GLY A 317 27.72 7.60 19.36
CA GLY A 317 27.89 6.15 19.23
C GLY A 317 27.27 5.38 20.41
N ASP A 318 27.22 4.06 20.27
CA ASP A 318 26.50 3.09 21.14
C ASP A 318 26.50 3.37 22.66
N ASN A 319 27.65 3.69 23.26
CA ASN A 319 27.75 4.02 24.70
C ASN A 319 27.05 5.34 25.12
N GLY A 320 26.80 6.24 24.17
CA GLY A 320 26.22 7.56 24.34
C GLY A 320 24.73 7.67 23.97
N VAL A 321 24.13 6.62 23.39
CA VAL A 321 22.67 6.55 23.18
C VAL A 321 21.96 6.05 24.45
N ILE A 322 20.63 6.10 24.48
CA ILE A 322 19.82 5.48 25.53
C ILE A 322 19.38 4.11 25.05
N GLN A 323 19.69 3.08 25.83
CA GLN A 323 19.30 1.69 25.58
C GLN A 323 18.48 1.13 26.74
N THR A 324 17.55 0.23 26.43
CA THR A 324 16.70 -0.48 27.39
C THR A 324 16.67 -1.96 27.06
N GLN A 325 16.98 -2.81 28.03
CA GLN A 325 16.86 -4.26 27.90
C GLN A 325 15.51 -4.73 28.44
N LEU A 326 14.78 -5.49 27.63
CA LEU A 326 13.48 -6.06 27.98
C LEU A 326 13.63 -7.54 28.37
N LYS A 327 12.69 -8.07 29.16
CA LYS A 327 12.69 -9.47 29.64
C LYS A 327 12.63 -10.51 28.52
N ASN A 328 12.00 -10.16 27.40
CA ASN A 328 11.82 -11.04 26.23
C ASN A 328 13.07 -11.12 25.32
N GLY A 329 14.22 -10.60 25.76
CA GLY A 329 15.47 -10.60 24.99
C GLY A 329 15.60 -9.45 23.99
N LEU A 330 14.54 -8.68 23.74
CA LEU A 330 14.61 -7.50 22.89
C LEU A 330 15.33 -6.33 23.59
N ARG A 331 16.07 -5.55 22.82
CA ARG A 331 16.71 -4.30 23.23
C ARG A 331 16.15 -3.14 22.42
N ILE A 332 15.76 -2.06 23.09
CA ILE A 332 15.42 -0.78 22.47
C ILE A 332 16.67 0.11 22.49
N CYS A 333 16.88 0.90 21.44
CA CYS A 333 17.79 2.04 21.47
C CYS A 333 17.17 3.30 20.86
N GLY A 334 17.66 4.47 21.28
CA GLY A 334 17.23 5.77 20.78
C GLY A 334 18.02 6.95 21.38
N PRO A 335 17.71 8.19 20.98
CA PRO A 335 18.45 9.40 21.35
C PRO A 335 18.46 9.69 22.86
N PRO A 336 19.55 10.29 23.38
CA PRO A 336 19.59 10.87 24.71
C PRO A 336 18.83 12.21 24.76
N PRO A 337 18.69 12.81 25.96
CA PRO A 337 18.25 14.20 26.08
C PRO A 337 19.09 15.12 25.16
N PRO A 338 18.47 16.04 24.42
CA PRO A 338 17.15 16.60 24.67
C PRO A 338 15.96 15.93 23.95
N SER A 339 16.06 14.66 23.53
CA SER A 339 14.90 13.87 23.06
C SER A 339 14.08 13.22 24.18
N GLY A 340 12.79 13.02 23.92
CA GLY A 340 11.84 12.25 24.74
C GLY A 340 12.02 10.72 24.72
N SER A 341 12.91 10.15 23.90
CA SER A 341 13.05 8.69 23.73
C SER A 341 13.26 7.92 25.05
N ALA A 342 14.05 8.47 25.99
CA ALA A 342 14.24 7.87 27.32
C ALA A 342 12.93 7.74 28.12
N VAL A 343 11.98 8.64 27.90
CA VAL A 343 10.64 8.63 28.54
C VAL A 343 9.77 7.54 27.93
N ALA A 344 9.75 7.40 26.60
CA ALA A 344 9.02 6.34 25.90
C ALA A 344 9.57 4.94 26.27
N GLN A 345 10.91 4.82 26.35
CA GLN A 345 11.60 3.63 26.82
C GLN A 345 11.28 3.29 28.30
N ALA A 346 11.15 4.30 29.17
CA ALA A 346 10.75 4.09 30.56
C ALA A 346 9.31 3.54 30.67
N ILE A 347 8.35 4.07 29.90
CA ILE A 347 6.97 3.54 29.84
C ILE A 347 6.97 2.06 29.46
N LEU A 348 7.73 1.70 28.40
CA LEU A 348 7.87 0.31 27.95
C LEU A 348 8.49 -0.60 29.02
N ASN A 349 9.57 -0.18 29.69
CA ASN A 349 10.20 -0.97 30.76
C ASN A 349 9.28 -1.12 31.99
N ILE A 350 8.51 -0.08 32.35
CA ILE A 350 7.49 -0.17 33.41
C ILE A 350 6.43 -1.23 33.06
N LEU A 351 5.99 -1.30 31.80
CA LEU A 351 4.91 -2.19 31.37
C LEU A 351 5.36 -3.63 31.10
N ASP A 352 6.57 -3.86 30.59
CA ASP A 352 7.20 -5.20 30.49
C ASP A 352 7.29 -5.92 31.87
N GLY A 353 7.17 -5.16 32.95
CA GLY A 353 7.04 -5.70 34.30
C GLY A 353 5.82 -6.59 34.54
N TYR A 354 4.68 -6.31 33.92
CA TYR A 354 3.39 -6.95 34.19
C TYR A 354 3.10 -8.15 33.29
N ALA A 355 2.23 -9.06 33.76
CA ALA A 355 1.59 -10.04 32.87
C ALA A 355 0.51 -9.32 32.05
N LEU A 356 0.76 -9.15 30.75
CA LEU A 356 -0.16 -8.48 29.83
C LEU A 356 -1.16 -9.51 29.29
N ASN A 357 -2.43 -9.35 29.65
CA ASN A 357 -3.54 -10.20 29.22
C ASN A 357 -4.67 -9.31 28.70
N PHE A 358 -5.43 -9.82 27.72
CA PHE A 358 -6.54 -9.11 27.06
C PHE A 358 -7.79 -10.01 26.97
N SER A 359 -7.81 -11.14 27.68
CA SER A 359 -8.89 -12.15 27.60
C SER A 359 -10.20 -11.69 28.24
N THR A 360 -10.16 -10.88 29.30
CA THR A 360 -11.36 -10.36 29.97
C THR A 360 -11.39 -8.83 29.98
N PHE A 361 -12.60 -8.27 30.12
CA PHE A 361 -12.82 -6.82 30.23
C PHE A 361 -11.94 -6.17 31.31
N ASN A 362 -11.77 -6.85 32.46
CA ASN A 362 -10.96 -6.34 33.56
C ASN A 362 -9.47 -6.33 33.24
N ASP A 363 -8.95 -7.28 32.46
CA ASP A 363 -7.54 -7.29 32.05
C ASP A 363 -7.24 -6.08 31.15
N VAL A 364 -8.13 -5.79 30.19
CA VAL A 364 -8.01 -4.64 29.28
C VAL A 364 -8.08 -3.31 30.04
N VAL A 365 -9.00 -3.17 31.00
CA VAL A 365 -9.07 -1.99 31.88
C VAL A 365 -7.79 -1.85 32.72
N SER A 366 -7.28 -2.95 33.28
CA SER A 366 -6.05 -2.97 34.07
C SER A 366 -4.82 -2.59 33.24
N PHE A 367 -4.77 -3.00 31.96
CA PHE A 367 -3.75 -2.61 31.00
C PHE A 367 -3.74 -1.11 30.76
N TYR A 368 -4.87 -0.53 30.33
CA TYR A 368 -4.92 0.91 30.03
C TYR A 368 -4.72 1.77 31.28
N HIS A 369 -5.22 1.32 32.45
CA HIS A 369 -4.92 1.95 33.73
C HIS A 369 -3.42 2.01 34.00
N ARG A 370 -2.72 0.86 33.92
CA ARG A 370 -1.27 0.79 34.15
C ARG A 370 -0.47 1.57 33.10
N TYR A 371 -0.93 1.61 31.84
CA TYR A 371 -0.32 2.41 30.78
C TYR A 371 -0.42 3.92 31.04
N ILE A 372 -1.58 4.40 31.51
CA ILE A 372 -1.77 5.82 31.88
C ILE A 372 -0.91 6.17 33.10
N GLU A 373 -0.91 5.34 34.15
CA GLU A 373 -0.11 5.61 35.35
C GLU A 373 1.41 5.52 35.08
N ALA A 374 1.86 4.56 34.26
CA ALA A 374 3.25 4.48 33.80
C ALA A 374 3.66 5.70 32.98
N SER A 375 2.76 6.20 32.12
CA SER A 375 2.96 7.45 31.38
C SER A 375 3.18 8.61 32.36
N LYS A 376 2.27 8.82 33.33
CA LYS A 376 2.41 9.91 34.32
C LYS A 376 3.75 9.90 35.04
N PHE A 377 4.20 8.75 35.55
CA PHE A 377 5.50 8.64 36.21
C PHE A 377 6.70 8.87 35.27
N ALA A 378 6.58 8.52 33.99
CA ALA A 378 7.63 8.80 33.01
C ALA A 378 7.67 10.30 32.64
N TYR A 379 6.52 10.93 32.35
CA TYR A 379 6.44 12.37 32.11
C TYR A 379 6.85 13.20 33.34
N ALA A 380 6.62 12.71 34.57
CA ALA A 380 7.15 13.32 35.80
C ALA A 380 8.68 13.48 35.74
N ALA A 381 9.39 12.45 35.26
CA ALA A 381 10.85 12.50 35.11
C ALA A 381 11.32 13.39 33.95
N ARG A 382 10.50 13.62 32.91
CA ARG A 382 10.81 14.53 31.78
C ARG A 382 11.17 15.93 32.27
N SER A 383 10.61 16.40 33.40
CA SER A 383 10.93 17.71 34.00
C SER A 383 12.43 17.89 34.31
N SER A 384 13.13 16.78 34.56
CA SER A 384 14.55 16.75 34.97
C SER A 384 15.49 16.48 33.79
N LEU A 385 14.96 16.45 32.56
CA LEU A 385 15.72 16.32 31.31
C LEU A 385 15.91 17.69 30.63
N GLY A 386 16.85 17.75 29.70
CA GLY A 386 17.23 18.92 28.93
C GLY A 386 18.57 18.69 28.22
N ASP A 387 19.07 19.69 27.50
CA ASP A 387 20.37 19.62 26.82
C ASP A 387 21.51 19.23 27.79
N MET A 388 22.18 18.11 27.49
CA MET A 388 23.27 17.55 28.29
C MET A 388 24.51 18.47 28.39
N ALA A 389 24.71 19.41 27.47
CA ALA A 389 25.79 20.40 27.54
C ALA A 389 25.58 21.41 28.69
N PHE A 390 24.32 21.64 29.08
CA PHE A 390 23.93 22.60 30.13
C PHE A 390 23.45 21.89 31.40
N ILE A 391 22.70 20.80 31.27
CA ILE A 391 22.08 20.04 32.37
C ILE A 391 22.91 18.78 32.65
N LYS A 392 23.95 18.95 33.47
CA LYS A 392 24.99 17.92 33.74
C LYS A 392 24.46 16.56 34.21
N ASN A 393 23.28 16.51 34.83
CA ASN A 393 22.64 15.29 35.31
C ASN A 393 21.64 14.67 34.32
N ALA A 394 21.28 15.33 33.21
CA ALA A 394 20.22 14.86 32.29
C ALA A 394 20.51 13.46 31.75
N LEU A 395 21.75 13.16 31.34
CA LEU A 395 22.13 11.82 30.89
C LEU A 395 22.03 10.76 32.00
N ALA A 396 22.37 11.13 33.23
CA ALA A 396 22.28 10.22 34.38
C ALA A 396 20.82 9.95 34.76
N VAL A 397 19.94 10.96 34.70
CA VAL A 397 18.49 10.80 34.88
C VAL A 397 17.91 9.91 33.77
N ALA A 398 18.23 10.21 32.50
CA ALA A 398 17.75 9.43 31.35
C ALA A 398 18.17 7.96 31.41
N LYS A 399 19.44 7.67 31.76
CA LYS A 399 19.91 6.29 31.95
C LYS A 399 19.37 5.63 33.22
N ASN A 400 18.96 6.40 34.24
CA ASN A 400 18.35 5.86 35.44
C ASN A 400 16.88 5.45 35.20
N ILE A 401 16.08 6.27 34.51
CA ILE A 401 14.66 5.98 34.29
C ILE A 401 14.41 4.79 33.34
N THR A 402 15.40 4.41 32.53
CA THR A 402 15.35 3.20 31.70
C THR A 402 15.89 1.95 32.41
N THR A 403 16.30 2.03 33.69
CA THR A 403 16.72 0.84 34.47
C THR A 403 15.55 -0.04 34.88
N LYS A 404 15.83 -1.35 35.05
CA LYS A 404 14.87 -2.32 35.59
C LYS A 404 14.50 -1.97 37.03
N GLU A 405 15.45 -1.47 37.81
CA GLU A 405 15.34 -1.08 39.22
C GLU A 405 14.40 0.12 39.40
N TYR A 406 14.52 1.14 38.53
CA TYR A 406 13.55 2.24 38.47
C TYR A 406 12.17 1.73 38.07
N ALA A 407 12.08 0.89 37.04
CA ALA A 407 10.80 0.32 36.60
C ALA A 407 10.13 -0.55 37.69
N GLU A 408 10.88 -1.30 38.49
CA GLU A 408 10.38 -2.03 39.67
C GLU A 408 9.91 -1.09 40.77
N THR A 409 10.63 0.00 41.02
CA THR A 409 10.25 1.04 41.98
C THR A 409 8.93 1.72 41.59
N ILE A 410 8.78 2.12 40.32
CA ILE A 410 7.54 2.74 39.83
C ILE A 410 6.36 1.76 39.85
N ARG A 411 6.58 0.48 39.49
CA ARG A 411 5.52 -0.54 39.58
C ARG A 411 4.98 -0.75 41.00
N ALA A 412 5.80 -0.52 42.03
CA ALA A 412 5.36 -0.58 43.44
C ALA A 412 4.52 0.65 43.86
N LEU A 413 4.56 1.74 43.08
CA LEU A 413 3.74 2.95 43.28
C LEU A 413 2.47 2.97 42.42
N ILE A 414 2.37 2.17 41.35
CA ILE A 414 1.14 2.06 40.55
C ILE A 414 0.10 1.24 41.34
N THR A 415 -0.87 1.94 41.92
CA THR A 415 -2.02 1.34 42.63
C THR A 415 -3.22 1.15 41.69
N GLU A 416 -4.23 0.38 42.10
CA GLU A 416 -5.50 0.18 41.37
C GLU A 416 -6.44 1.42 41.37
N ARG A 417 -5.89 2.63 41.52
CA ARG A 417 -6.55 3.95 41.36
C ARG A 417 -5.54 5.01 40.90
N ALA A 418 -6.05 6.02 40.19
CA ALA A 418 -5.31 7.23 39.86
C ALA A 418 -5.21 8.19 41.06
N HIS A 419 -4.19 9.06 41.04
CA HIS A 419 -3.84 9.99 42.13
C HIS A 419 -3.78 11.46 41.66
N PRO A 420 -3.77 12.44 42.59
CA PRO A 420 -3.43 13.82 42.29
C PRO A 420 -1.94 13.98 41.96
N ASP A 421 -1.61 15.06 41.24
CA ASP A 421 -0.32 15.35 40.61
C ASP A 421 0.87 15.22 41.59
N SER A 422 0.67 15.67 42.83
CA SER A 422 1.66 15.62 43.92
C SER A 422 2.12 14.21 44.31
N TYR A 423 1.45 13.16 43.82
CA TYR A 423 1.84 11.76 44.00
C TYR A 423 2.97 11.32 43.06
N TYR A 424 2.96 11.80 41.82
CA TYR A 424 3.90 11.38 40.77
C TYR A 424 5.21 12.18 40.79
N GLY A 425 5.17 13.40 41.37
CA GLY A 425 6.32 14.29 41.47
C GLY A 425 6.57 15.13 40.22
N GLY A 426 7.71 15.82 40.19
CA GLY A 426 8.04 16.85 39.20
C GLY A 426 7.60 18.26 39.62
N SER A 427 7.85 19.25 38.77
CA SER A 427 7.57 20.68 39.00
C SER A 427 6.98 21.27 37.74
N PHE A 428 5.73 21.74 37.80
CA PHE A 428 4.85 21.85 36.64
C PHE A 428 3.75 22.93 36.78
N GLU A 429 3.39 23.61 35.68
CA GLU A 429 2.38 24.67 35.50
C GLU A 429 1.95 24.79 34.00
N GLY A 430 0.70 24.47 33.62
CA GLY A 430 -0.01 25.09 32.47
C GLY A 430 -0.12 24.42 31.06
N PRO A 431 -0.93 24.98 30.11
CA PRO A 431 -1.47 24.37 28.85
C PRO A 431 -1.13 25.15 27.52
N HIS A 432 -1.46 24.79 26.25
CA HIS A 432 -2.06 23.60 25.57
C HIS A 432 -2.04 23.68 23.99
N GLU A 433 -2.15 22.50 23.35
CA GLU A 433 -2.31 22.18 21.90
C GLU A 433 -1.03 21.88 21.09
N ASP A 434 -1.16 21.17 19.96
CA ASP A 434 -0.07 20.37 19.36
C ASP A 434 -0.19 20.20 17.83
N HIS A 435 0.80 20.69 17.08
CA HIS A 435 0.90 20.71 15.61
C HIS A 435 2.38 20.58 15.16
N GLY A 436 2.67 20.05 13.95
CA GLY A 436 3.97 20.24 13.24
C GLY A 436 5.11 19.22 13.41
N THR A 437 4.94 17.95 13.01
CA THR A 437 6.06 16.97 13.01
C THR A 437 5.86 15.90 11.92
N ALA A 438 6.95 15.28 11.46
CA ALA A 438 6.90 14.11 10.58
C ALA A 438 7.82 12.97 11.06
N HIS A 439 7.47 11.72 10.76
CA HIS A 439 8.29 10.53 11.08
C HIS A 439 8.52 9.61 9.88
N ILE A 440 9.75 9.08 9.78
CA ILE A 440 10.16 8.11 8.77
C ILE A 440 10.83 6.92 9.46
N SER A 441 10.37 5.72 9.14
CA SER A 441 11.04 4.45 9.45
C SER A 441 11.57 3.79 8.18
N VAL A 442 12.76 3.21 8.23
CA VAL A 442 13.41 2.45 7.14
C VAL A 442 14.01 1.15 7.67
N LEU A 443 13.94 0.09 6.88
CA LEU A 443 14.68 -1.16 7.06
C LEU A 443 15.23 -1.61 5.70
N ASP A 444 16.54 -1.74 5.57
CA ASP A 444 17.19 -2.18 4.32
C ASP A 444 17.45 -3.69 4.25
N ALA A 445 17.93 -4.14 3.08
CA ALA A 445 18.17 -5.54 2.76
C ALA A 445 19.36 -6.18 3.50
N GLU A 446 20.21 -5.38 4.15
CA GLU A 446 21.26 -5.88 5.05
C GLU A 446 20.76 -5.98 6.50
N GLY A 447 19.56 -5.47 6.77
CA GLY A 447 18.94 -5.41 8.09
C GLY A 447 19.28 -4.14 8.87
N ASN A 448 19.99 -3.16 8.28
CA ASN A 448 20.18 -1.87 8.91
C ASN A 448 18.84 -1.16 9.01
N ALA A 449 18.61 -0.46 10.12
CA ALA A 449 17.33 0.17 10.40
C ALA A 449 17.53 1.63 10.81
N VAL A 450 16.68 2.50 10.26
CA VAL A 450 16.63 3.92 10.60
C VAL A 450 15.25 4.27 11.14
N SER A 451 15.23 5.07 12.19
CA SER A 451 14.06 5.75 12.72
C SER A 451 14.43 7.24 12.82
N VAL A 452 13.80 8.11 12.04
CA VAL A 452 14.08 9.56 12.06
C VAL A 452 12.80 10.38 12.22
N THR A 453 12.79 11.22 13.25
CA THR A 453 11.71 12.20 13.47
C THR A 453 12.25 13.59 13.22
N SER A 454 11.51 14.38 12.43
CA SER A 454 11.92 15.66 11.85
C SER A 454 10.80 16.69 12.04
N THR A 455 11.15 17.96 12.29
CA THR A 455 10.19 19.02 12.66
C THR A 455 10.64 20.43 12.26
N ILE A 456 9.70 21.37 12.21
CA ILE A 456 9.91 22.84 12.22
C ILE A 456 9.18 23.49 13.41
N ASN A 457 8.96 22.72 14.48
CA ASN A 457 8.05 22.95 15.60
C ASN A 457 6.55 22.97 15.22
N LEU A 458 5.90 24.12 14.98
CA LEU A 458 4.44 24.17 14.81
C LEU A 458 3.98 24.05 13.34
N HIS A 459 2.66 24.08 13.09
CA HIS A 459 2.12 24.11 11.72
C HIS A 459 2.66 25.32 10.95
N LEU A 460 3.47 25.03 9.93
CA LEU A 460 4.25 26.00 9.13
C LEU A 460 5.34 26.75 9.93
N GLY A 461 5.79 26.19 11.05
CA GLY A 461 6.78 26.78 11.95
C GLY A 461 6.40 28.19 12.39
N ALA A 462 7.40 29.08 12.38
CA ALA A 462 7.27 30.52 12.63
C ALA A 462 6.37 31.26 11.62
N ALA A 463 5.85 30.56 10.60
CA ALA A 463 4.98 31.08 9.55
C ALA A 463 5.60 32.30 8.82
N VAL A 464 6.92 32.24 8.60
CA VAL A 464 7.72 33.16 7.78
C VAL A 464 8.71 32.35 6.94
N MET A 465 8.92 32.74 5.68
CA MET A 465 9.95 32.15 4.83
C MET A 465 11.09 33.12 4.58
N SER A 466 12.23 32.61 4.15
CA SER A 466 13.22 33.44 3.44
C SER A 466 12.68 33.86 2.07
N GLU A 467 12.65 35.17 1.79
CA GLU A 467 12.47 35.71 0.44
C GLU A 467 13.59 35.24 -0.50
N SER A 468 14.82 35.16 0.01
CA SER A 468 16.00 34.86 -0.82
C SER A 468 16.10 33.39 -1.24
N THR A 469 15.58 32.44 -0.44
CA THR A 469 15.67 30.99 -0.74
C THR A 469 14.35 30.22 -0.69
N GLY A 470 13.25 30.80 -0.22
CA GLY A 470 11.98 30.07 -0.07
C GLY A 470 11.99 28.94 0.99
N ILE A 471 13.00 28.91 1.86
CA ILE A 471 13.01 28.06 3.07
C ILE A 471 11.97 28.58 4.05
N LEU A 472 11.19 27.68 4.64
CA LEU A 472 10.27 27.95 5.73
C LEU A 472 10.99 27.73 7.07
N TRP A 473 10.88 28.69 7.98
CA TRP A 473 11.65 28.68 9.24
C TRP A 473 10.88 28.05 10.41
N ASN A 474 11.62 27.34 11.27
CA ASN A 474 11.10 26.79 12.52
C ASN A 474 10.65 27.85 13.54
N ASP A 475 9.82 27.43 14.49
CA ASP A 475 9.56 28.13 15.76
C ASP A 475 10.04 27.35 17.01
N ASP A 476 11.17 26.65 16.92
CA ASP A 476 11.71 25.82 18.01
C ASP A 476 12.19 26.63 19.24
N MET A 477 12.14 27.97 19.20
CA MET A 477 12.31 28.78 20.40
C MET A 477 11.13 28.66 21.39
N ASP A 478 9.94 28.23 20.95
CA ASP A 478 8.82 27.88 21.84
C ASP A 478 9.08 26.59 22.63
N ASP A 479 9.84 25.64 22.08
CA ASP A 479 10.16 24.36 22.75
C ASP A 479 11.14 24.55 23.95
N PHE A 480 11.53 25.79 24.26
CA PHE A 480 12.11 26.20 25.53
C PHE A 480 11.07 26.67 26.55
N SER A 481 11.31 26.34 27.82
CA SER A 481 10.53 26.85 28.95
C SER A 481 10.79 28.35 29.19
N THR A 482 9.74 29.18 29.14
CA THR A 482 9.79 30.60 29.54
C THR A 482 9.38 30.74 31.01
N PRO A 483 10.14 31.42 31.90
CA PRO A 483 9.80 31.48 33.33
C PRO A 483 8.40 32.03 33.60
N GLY A 484 7.55 31.22 34.25
CA GLY A 484 6.16 31.57 34.60
C GLY A 484 5.12 31.31 33.50
N HIS A 485 5.51 30.75 32.36
CA HIS A 485 4.60 30.42 31.25
C HIS A 485 4.86 28.99 30.73
N PRO A 486 3.81 28.20 30.45
CA PRO A 486 3.93 26.93 29.72
C PRO A 486 4.32 27.21 28.25
N ASN A 487 4.82 26.18 27.55
CA ASN A 487 4.99 26.27 26.11
C ASN A 487 3.71 25.94 25.31
N TYR A 488 3.72 26.04 23.96
CA TYR A 488 2.53 25.78 23.13
C TYR A 488 1.91 24.41 23.45
N PHE A 489 2.72 23.35 23.52
CA PHE A 489 2.30 21.99 23.88
C PHE A 489 1.71 21.83 25.29
N GLY A 490 1.67 22.90 26.09
CA GLY A 490 1.36 22.81 27.50
C GLY A 490 2.43 22.03 28.25
N PHE A 491 3.71 22.12 27.85
CA PHE A 491 4.79 21.75 28.75
C PHE A 491 5.08 22.90 29.71
N PRO A 492 5.04 22.64 31.01
CA PRO A 492 5.42 23.60 32.02
C PRO A 492 6.80 24.24 31.92
N PRO A 493 7.01 25.38 32.60
CA PRO A 493 8.31 26.00 32.74
C PRO A 493 9.25 25.17 33.65
N SER A 494 10.07 24.29 33.05
CA SER A 494 11.17 23.62 33.76
C SER A 494 12.46 24.45 33.70
N PRO A 495 13.13 24.71 34.84
CA PRO A 495 14.48 25.31 34.86
C PRO A 495 15.52 24.53 34.04
N SER A 496 15.35 23.21 33.91
CA SER A 496 16.17 22.34 33.05
C SER A 496 16.08 22.76 31.57
N ASN A 497 14.95 23.36 31.16
CA ASN A 497 14.64 23.75 29.79
C ASN A 497 14.54 25.28 29.59
N PHE A 498 15.02 26.12 30.51
CA PHE A 498 15.09 27.58 30.27
C PHE A 498 16.06 27.95 29.14
N ILE A 499 15.73 29.00 28.39
CA ILE A 499 16.51 29.51 27.24
C ILE A 499 17.94 29.87 27.66
N ARG A 500 18.94 29.47 26.87
CA ARG A 500 20.35 29.87 26.98
C ARG A 500 21.01 29.92 25.59
N PRO A 501 21.90 30.88 25.30
CA PRO A 501 22.70 30.89 24.06
C PRO A 501 23.36 29.54 23.76
N GLY A 502 23.22 29.04 22.53
CA GLY A 502 23.83 27.80 22.03
C GLY A 502 23.22 26.49 22.56
N LYS A 503 22.17 26.56 23.40
CA LYS A 503 21.48 25.39 23.96
C LYS A 503 20.46 24.81 22.98
N ARG A 504 20.18 23.51 23.06
CA ARG A 504 19.07 22.81 22.38
C ARG A 504 17.78 22.74 23.23
N PRO A 505 16.57 22.91 22.65
CA PRO A 505 15.30 22.77 23.38
C PRO A 505 14.89 21.32 23.63
N MET A 506 14.09 21.08 24.68
CA MET A 506 13.69 19.74 25.17
C MET A 506 12.48 19.18 24.40
N SER A 507 12.77 18.44 23.33
CA SER A 507 11.79 17.90 22.39
C SER A 507 11.13 16.59 22.83
N SER A 508 9.91 16.35 22.34
CA SER A 508 9.18 15.10 22.53
C SER A 508 9.40 14.06 21.44
N MET A 509 10.09 14.42 20.35
CA MET A 509 10.52 13.48 19.30
C MET A 509 11.17 12.24 19.93
N SER A 510 10.68 11.04 19.59
CA SER A 510 11.08 9.78 20.23
C SER A 510 11.34 8.65 19.21
N PRO A 511 12.19 8.83 18.19
CA PRO A 511 12.53 7.77 17.24
C PRO A 511 13.29 6.65 17.96
N ILE A 512 12.84 5.41 17.82
CA ILE A 512 13.48 4.23 18.41
C ILE A 512 13.60 3.08 17.42
N VAL A 513 14.63 2.26 17.63
CA VAL A 513 14.82 0.97 16.97
C VAL A 513 14.84 -0.13 18.03
N VAL A 514 14.19 -1.25 17.75
CA VAL A 514 14.14 -2.44 18.61
C VAL A 514 14.73 -3.63 17.86
N PHE A 515 15.67 -4.32 18.49
CA PHE A 515 16.38 -5.47 17.93
C PHE A 515 16.51 -6.60 18.95
N ASN A 516 16.70 -7.83 18.48
CA ASN A 516 16.95 -9.00 19.33
C ASN A 516 18.41 -8.98 19.83
N ASN A 517 18.65 -9.11 21.14
CA ASN A 517 20.01 -9.11 21.70
C ASN A 517 20.88 -10.27 21.18
N ASP A 518 20.28 -11.44 20.98
CA ASP A 518 20.98 -12.69 20.74
C ASP A 518 21.23 -12.87 19.24
N THR A 519 20.20 -12.71 18.39
CA THR A 519 20.36 -12.80 16.93
C THR A 519 20.93 -11.53 16.30
N ASN A 520 20.82 -10.39 16.99
CA ASN A 520 21.20 -9.04 16.51
C ASN A 520 20.38 -8.57 15.29
N GLU A 521 19.21 -9.14 15.07
CA GLU A 521 18.27 -8.72 14.03
C GLU A 521 17.34 -7.59 14.51
N THR A 522 17.13 -6.60 13.63
CA THR A 522 16.05 -5.61 13.78
C THR A 522 14.69 -6.31 13.86
N ARG A 523 13.88 -5.97 14.86
CA ARG A 523 12.49 -6.44 15.03
C ARG A 523 11.48 -5.32 14.75
N LEU A 524 11.80 -4.06 15.07
CA LEU A 524 10.94 -2.89 14.85
C LEU A 524 11.75 -1.60 14.65
N SER A 525 11.35 -0.74 13.71
CA SER A 525 11.71 0.69 13.65
C SER A 525 10.43 1.52 13.74
N VAL A 526 10.38 2.48 14.67
CA VAL A 526 9.15 3.22 14.99
C VAL A 526 9.44 4.59 15.60
N GLY A 527 8.56 5.54 15.34
CA GLY A 527 8.56 6.90 15.87
C GLY A 527 7.24 7.58 15.49
N GLY A 528 7.10 8.89 15.69
CA GLY A 528 5.83 9.54 15.42
C GLY A 528 5.83 11.05 15.51
N ALA A 529 4.70 11.63 15.14
CA ALA A 529 4.43 13.06 15.05
C ALA A 529 3.23 13.45 15.94
N GLY A 530 3.23 14.70 16.43
CA GLY A 530 2.26 15.21 17.40
C GLY A 530 2.89 15.48 18.76
N GLY A 531 3.88 16.38 18.78
CA GLY A 531 4.39 17.07 19.96
C GLY A 531 4.49 16.23 21.23
N SER A 532 3.84 16.68 22.31
CA SER A 532 3.88 16.00 23.61
C SER A 532 3.36 14.56 23.58
N THR A 533 2.48 14.23 22.63
CA THR A 533 1.83 12.92 22.54
C THR A 533 2.75 11.84 21.97
N ILE A 534 3.80 12.21 21.20
CA ILE A 534 4.77 11.30 20.54
C ILE A 534 5.29 10.22 21.50
N ILE A 535 5.78 10.64 22.67
CA ILE A 535 6.34 9.75 23.71
C ILE A 535 5.39 8.59 24.03
N SER A 536 4.11 8.90 24.28
CA SER A 536 3.08 7.92 24.56
C SER A 536 2.64 7.13 23.33
N GLY A 537 2.45 7.77 22.17
CA GLY A 537 1.99 7.12 20.95
C GLY A 537 2.98 6.06 20.44
N VAL A 538 4.28 6.37 20.47
CA VAL A 538 5.36 5.44 20.14
C VAL A 538 5.42 4.28 21.13
N ALA A 539 5.38 4.55 22.44
CA ALA A 539 5.35 3.51 23.46
C ALA A 539 4.12 2.60 23.31
N GLY A 540 2.95 3.16 23.00
CA GLY A 540 1.72 2.41 22.75
C GLY A 540 1.83 1.48 21.54
N VAL A 541 2.18 2.01 20.36
CA VAL A 541 2.30 1.18 19.14
C VAL A 541 3.37 0.10 19.30
N THR A 542 4.51 0.42 19.93
CA THR A 542 5.58 -0.55 20.23
C THR A 542 5.09 -1.68 21.14
N LEU A 543 4.31 -1.34 22.16
CA LEU A 543 3.74 -2.29 23.12
C LEU A 543 2.71 -3.22 22.48
N HIS A 544 1.80 -2.65 21.67
CA HIS A 544 0.83 -3.43 20.89
C HIS A 544 1.52 -4.36 19.89
N ALA A 545 2.55 -3.87 19.20
CA ALA A 545 3.27 -4.66 18.20
C ALA A 545 4.02 -5.86 18.82
N LEU A 546 4.82 -5.61 19.86
CA LEU A 546 5.82 -6.59 20.33
C LEU A 546 5.35 -7.49 21.47
N TRP A 547 4.32 -7.13 22.24
CA TRP A 547 3.81 -7.97 23.35
C TRP A 547 2.45 -8.61 23.08
N LEU A 548 1.65 -8.08 22.15
CA LEU A 548 0.29 -8.59 21.89
C LEU A 548 0.20 -9.46 20.62
N ASP A 549 1.34 -9.72 19.97
CA ASP A 549 1.47 -10.43 18.69
C ASP A 549 0.55 -9.84 17.59
N GLN A 550 0.48 -8.50 17.56
CA GLN A 550 -0.31 -7.73 16.60
C GLN A 550 0.62 -7.06 15.60
N ASN A 551 0.45 -7.31 14.31
CA ASN A 551 1.23 -6.60 13.29
C ASN A 551 1.09 -5.06 13.42
N VAL A 552 2.10 -4.33 12.95
CA VAL A 552 2.11 -2.84 12.96
C VAL A 552 0.83 -2.18 12.45
N LYS A 553 0.10 -2.81 11.52
CA LYS A 553 -1.21 -2.31 11.05
C LYS A 553 -2.23 -2.23 12.18
N ARG A 554 -2.51 -3.34 12.85
CA ARG A 554 -3.48 -3.37 13.95
C ARG A 554 -3.03 -2.49 15.12
N SER A 555 -1.72 -2.46 15.38
CA SER A 555 -1.11 -1.65 16.44
C SER A 555 -1.22 -0.14 16.19
N ILE A 556 -1.14 0.32 14.94
CA ILE A 556 -1.36 1.72 14.54
C ILE A 556 -2.86 2.07 14.47
N ASP A 557 -3.71 1.15 14.01
CA ASP A 557 -5.16 1.36 13.87
C ASP A 557 -5.90 1.51 15.21
N MET A 558 -5.36 0.94 16.30
CA MET A 558 -6.05 0.95 17.60
C MET A 558 -6.25 2.38 18.13
N PRO A 559 -7.41 2.67 18.76
CA PRO A 559 -7.67 3.98 19.34
C PRO A 559 -6.72 4.29 20.50
N ARG A 560 -6.11 5.47 20.48
CA ARG A 560 -5.07 5.87 21.43
C ARG A 560 -5.63 6.55 22.68
N VAL A 561 -4.84 6.50 23.76
CA VAL A 561 -4.98 7.34 24.95
C VAL A 561 -3.64 8.00 25.27
N HIS A 562 -3.67 9.21 25.82
CA HIS A 562 -2.50 10.00 26.17
C HIS A 562 -2.70 10.70 27.52
N ASN A 563 -1.65 10.76 28.35
CA ASN A 563 -1.61 11.56 29.58
C ASN A 563 -0.17 11.99 29.87
N GLN A 564 0.10 13.30 29.88
CA GLN A 564 1.41 13.91 30.09
C GLN A 564 1.69 14.35 31.55
N LEU A 565 0.93 13.80 32.52
CA LEU A 565 0.85 14.22 33.93
C LEU A 565 0.31 15.64 34.16
N GLN A 566 0.82 16.67 33.49
CA GLN A 566 0.29 18.03 33.60
C GLN A 566 -0.11 18.62 32.24
N PRO A 567 -1.37 19.07 32.08
CA PRO A 567 -2.49 18.92 33.04
C PRO A 567 -2.94 17.46 33.23
N ASN A 568 -3.35 17.09 34.44
CA ASN A 568 -3.65 15.70 34.83
C ASN A 568 -5.04 15.23 34.36
N TYR A 569 -5.17 15.09 33.04
CA TYR A 569 -6.28 14.37 32.43
C TYR A 569 -5.76 13.50 31.27
N THR A 570 -6.53 12.47 30.96
CA THR A 570 -6.23 11.52 29.90
C THR A 570 -7.05 11.87 28.67
N GLN A 571 -6.39 12.25 27.58
CA GLN A 571 -7.00 12.32 26.26
C GLN A 571 -7.28 10.90 25.77
N TYR A 572 -8.44 10.70 25.13
CA TYR A 572 -8.76 9.48 24.39
C TYR A 572 -9.37 9.82 23.04
N GLU A 573 -9.05 9.07 21.99
CA GLU A 573 -9.67 9.25 20.68
C GLU A 573 -11.15 8.86 20.70
N SER A 574 -12.00 9.57 19.97
CA SER A 574 -13.47 9.33 19.91
C SER A 574 -13.85 7.89 19.56
N ARG A 575 -12.97 7.19 18.82
CA ARG A 575 -13.03 5.77 18.47
C ARG A 575 -12.84 4.79 19.66
N PHE A 576 -12.39 5.23 20.83
CA PHE A 576 -12.10 4.36 21.97
C PHE A 576 -13.40 3.84 22.64
N PRO A 577 -13.57 2.52 22.89
CA PRO A 577 -14.82 1.97 23.42
C PRO A 577 -15.22 2.57 24.77
N GLN A 578 -16.43 3.12 24.87
CA GLN A 578 -16.85 3.95 25.99
C GLN A 578 -16.99 3.17 27.31
N GLU A 579 -17.23 1.85 27.25
CA GLU A 579 -17.27 0.98 28.42
C GLU A 579 -15.91 0.94 29.15
N TYR A 580 -14.81 0.96 28.39
CA TYR A 580 -13.47 1.08 28.96
C TYR A 580 -13.20 2.49 29.50
N VAL A 581 -13.65 3.55 28.81
CA VAL A 581 -13.54 4.94 29.31
C VAL A 581 -14.29 5.11 30.63
N GLU A 582 -15.50 4.56 30.74
CA GLU A 582 -16.27 4.51 31.98
C GLU A 582 -15.55 3.75 33.10
N ALA A 583 -14.92 2.63 32.78
CA ALA A 583 -14.15 1.85 33.76
C ALA A 583 -12.93 2.64 34.27
N LEU A 584 -12.19 3.30 33.37
CA LEU A 584 -11.05 4.17 33.73
C LEU A 584 -11.51 5.38 34.57
N ARG A 585 -12.67 5.99 34.26
CA ARG A 585 -13.30 7.01 35.12
C ARG A 585 -13.59 6.48 36.52
N LYS A 586 -14.05 5.22 36.65
CA LYS A 586 -14.31 4.56 37.96
C LYS A 586 -13.04 4.24 38.75
N LEU A 587 -11.87 4.18 38.10
CA LEU A 587 -10.54 4.11 38.74
C LEU A 587 -9.96 5.50 39.09
N GLY A 588 -10.65 6.59 38.75
CA GLY A 588 -10.28 7.97 39.08
C GLY A 588 -9.64 8.77 37.96
N HIS A 589 -9.54 8.24 36.73
CA HIS A 589 -9.00 9.00 35.60
C HIS A 589 -9.98 10.06 35.10
N THR A 590 -9.54 11.32 35.02
CA THR A 590 -10.23 12.37 34.26
C THR A 590 -10.08 12.07 32.77
N MET A 591 -11.14 11.61 32.10
CA MET A 591 -11.08 11.20 30.69
C MET A 591 -11.75 12.25 29.76
N VAL A 592 -10.98 12.84 28.84
CA VAL A 592 -11.40 13.85 27.86
C VAL A 592 -11.30 13.30 26.43
N SER A 593 -12.32 13.47 25.60
CA SER A 593 -12.30 13.00 24.21
C SER A 593 -11.58 13.99 23.30
N THR A 594 -10.79 13.48 22.35
CA THR A 594 -10.28 14.20 21.18
C THR A 594 -10.72 13.46 19.89
N ALA A 595 -10.49 14.06 18.72
CA ALA A 595 -10.71 13.39 17.43
C ALA A 595 -9.59 12.36 17.16
N ASN A 596 -8.37 12.86 16.98
CA ASN A 596 -7.14 12.08 16.75
C ASN A 596 -6.10 12.44 17.84
N LEU A 597 -5.15 11.52 18.06
CA LEU A 597 -3.88 11.73 18.75
C LEU A 597 -2.71 11.49 17.77
N THR A 598 -1.49 11.36 18.31
CA THR A 598 -0.21 11.04 17.65
C THR A 598 -0.34 10.29 16.31
N VAL A 599 0.37 10.73 15.27
CA VAL A 599 0.63 9.95 14.05
C VAL A 599 1.84 9.05 14.28
N VAL A 600 1.76 7.76 13.93
CA VAL A 600 2.88 6.80 14.08
C VAL A 600 3.11 6.02 12.79
N THR A 601 4.32 6.08 12.24
CA THR A 601 4.77 5.21 11.14
C THR A 601 5.76 4.17 11.67
N ALA A 602 5.67 2.94 11.17
CA ALA A 602 6.43 1.81 11.71
C ALA A 602 6.75 0.75 10.67
N ILE A 603 7.90 0.11 10.84
CA ILE A 603 8.33 -1.09 10.11
C ILE A 603 8.72 -2.18 11.10
N GLU A 604 8.12 -3.35 10.97
CA GLU A 604 8.31 -4.52 11.80
C GLU A 604 8.86 -5.68 10.96
N LYS A 605 9.95 -6.31 11.38
CA LYS A 605 10.33 -7.63 10.85
C LYS A 605 9.60 -8.69 11.67
N GLY A 606 8.64 -9.38 11.08
CA GLY A 606 7.82 -10.39 11.76
C GLY A 606 8.60 -11.65 12.14
N ASN A 607 8.01 -12.46 13.03
CA ASN A 607 8.58 -13.75 13.44
C ASN A 607 8.58 -14.80 12.31
N ASP A 608 7.82 -14.53 11.24
CA ASP A 608 7.78 -15.25 9.96
C ASP A 608 8.90 -14.81 8.98
N GLY A 609 9.70 -13.81 9.35
CA GLY A 609 10.72 -13.19 8.50
C GLY A 609 10.22 -12.11 7.55
N VAL A 610 8.90 -11.91 7.44
CA VAL A 610 8.29 -10.91 6.55
C VAL A 610 8.40 -9.52 7.17
N ILE A 611 8.77 -8.53 6.35
CA ILE A 611 8.81 -7.12 6.76
C ILE A 611 7.43 -6.50 6.53
N TYR A 612 6.81 -6.09 7.62
CA TYR A 612 5.51 -5.45 7.70
C TYR A 612 5.68 -3.94 7.88
N ALA A 613 5.04 -3.12 7.04
CA ALA A 613 5.15 -1.66 7.09
C ALA A 613 3.76 -1.01 7.10
N ASN A 614 3.58 0.06 7.89
CA ASN A 614 2.34 0.85 7.88
C ASN A 614 2.60 2.30 8.33
N SER A 615 1.82 3.21 7.76
CA SER A 615 1.74 4.63 8.14
C SER A 615 0.34 4.95 8.69
N ASP A 616 0.19 6.08 9.37
CA ASP A 616 -1.03 6.38 10.13
C ASP A 616 -2.09 7.11 9.30
N PHE A 617 -3.27 6.49 9.15
CA PHE A 617 -4.44 7.07 8.49
C PHE A 617 -4.89 8.41 9.10
N ARG A 618 -4.44 8.75 10.31
CA ARG A 618 -4.74 10.02 11.00
C ARG A 618 -4.06 11.25 10.40
N LYS A 619 -2.99 11.08 9.61
CA LYS A 619 -2.29 12.19 8.93
C LYS A 619 -3.08 12.67 7.70
N GLY A 620 -3.62 11.74 6.91
CA GLY A 620 -4.35 11.99 5.67
C GLY A 620 -4.61 10.69 4.92
N GLU A 621 -5.26 10.77 3.75
CA GLU A 621 -5.37 9.61 2.87
C GLU A 621 -4.01 9.22 2.28
N GLU A 622 -3.13 10.19 2.02
CA GLU A 622 -1.79 10.07 1.42
C GLU A 622 -0.74 9.42 2.34
N SER A 623 -1.13 9.03 3.56
CA SER A 623 -0.24 8.48 4.58
C SER A 623 -0.04 6.97 4.39
N TYR A 624 0.78 6.63 3.40
CA TYR A 624 1.09 5.24 3.05
C TYR A 624 2.53 4.85 3.41
N PRO A 625 2.76 3.59 3.84
CA PRO A 625 4.09 2.99 3.72
C PRO A 625 4.46 2.90 2.23
N THR A 626 5.69 2.46 1.92
CA THR A 626 5.93 1.89 0.59
C THR A 626 4.85 0.87 0.29
N SER A 627 4.35 0.90 -0.94
CA SER A 627 3.32 -0.02 -1.41
C SER A 627 3.88 -0.84 -2.58
N HIS A 628 3.30 -2.01 -2.84
CA HIS A 628 3.54 -2.72 -4.11
C HIS A 628 2.42 -2.41 -5.13
N ALA A 629 1.23 -2.06 -4.64
CA ALA A 629 0.05 -1.75 -5.46
C ALA A 629 -0.01 -0.26 -5.85
N LEU A 630 0.21 0.67 -4.92
CA LEU A 630 0.20 2.11 -5.25
C LEU A 630 1.48 2.51 -6.00
N ALA A 631 2.62 1.86 -5.79
CA ALA A 631 3.83 2.05 -6.62
C ALA A 631 3.56 1.77 -8.10
N LYS A 632 2.81 0.70 -8.37
CA LYS A 632 2.36 0.38 -9.72
C LYS A 632 1.27 1.36 -10.17
N ALA A 633 0.25 1.62 -9.35
CA ALA A 633 -0.81 2.57 -9.68
C ALA A 633 -0.35 4.04 -9.74
N LEU A 634 0.84 4.41 -9.23
CA LEU A 634 1.43 5.75 -9.31
C LEU A 634 2.38 5.88 -10.49
N LYS A 635 3.20 4.86 -10.83
CA LYS A 635 3.90 4.84 -12.14
C LYS A 635 2.94 4.64 -13.31
N GLU A 636 1.80 3.96 -13.10
CA GLU A 636 0.69 3.91 -14.06
C GLU A 636 -0.16 5.21 -14.00
N LYS A 637 -0.31 5.89 -12.84
CA LYS A 637 -0.89 7.25 -12.78
C LYS A 637 0.05 8.37 -13.25
N GLU A 638 1.36 8.20 -13.36
CA GLU A 638 2.24 9.10 -14.14
C GLU A 638 1.91 9.03 -15.66
N SER A 639 1.12 8.02 -16.05
CA SER A 639 0.44 8.02 -17.35
C SER A 639 -0.86 8.85 -17.37
N TRP A 640 -1.65 8.83 -16.28
CA TRP A 640 -2.95 9.51 -16.14
C TRP A 640 -2.88 10.99 -15.68
N ILE A 641 -2.02 11.32 -14.73
CA ILE A 641 -1.75 12.67 -14.21
C ILE A 641 -0.84 13.44 -15.19
N ARG A 642 -1.28 13.54 -16.46
CA ARG A 642 -1.20 14.85 -17.12
C ARG A 642 -2.44 15.71 -16.87
N GLN A 643 -3.35 15.27 -16.01
CA GLN A 643 -4.56 16.01 -15.69
C GLN A 643 -4.93 15.97 -14.22
N GLU A 644 -4.70 17.11 -13.56
CA GLU A 644 -5.86 17.80 -13.02
C GLU A 644 -6.79 18.23 -14.17
N PRO A 645 -8.10 17.99 -14.08
CA PRO A 645 -8.77 16.78 -13.60
C PRO A 645 -9.11 15.83 -14.77
N THR A 646 -9.26 14.52 -14.52
CA THR A 646 -9.98 13.54 -15.39
C THR A 646 -9.59 13.51 -16.88
N MET A 647 -8.77 12.54 -17.32
CA MET A 647 -8.02 12.60 -18.59
C MET A 647 -8.84 12.87 -19.90
N LYS A 648 -9.02 14.15 -20.23
CA LYS A 648 -9.48 14.67 -21.53
C LYS A 648 -8.33 14.71 -22.55
N VAL A 649 -8.18 13.70 -23.41
CA VAL A 649 -7.21 13.78 -24.50
C VAL A 649 -7.57 14.92 -25.47
N PHE A 650 -6.77 15.97 -25.50
CA PHE A 650 -6.95 17.09 -26.44
C PHE A 650 -6.49 16.70 -27.86
N ILE A 651 -7.41 16.10 -28.62
CA ILE A 651 -7.31 16.09 -30.08
C ILE A 651 -7.64 17.51 -30.57
N ASN A 652 -6.70 18.20 -31.21
CA ASN A 652 -7.07 19.38 -32.00
C ASN A 652 -7.97 18.90 -33.16
N PRO A 653 -9.25 19.33 -33.22
CA PRO A 653 -10.23 18.80 -34.17
C PRO A 653 -9.93 19.16 -35.64
N GLU A 654 -8.99 20.08 -35.88
CA GLU A 654 -8.53 20.46 -37.22
C GLU A 654 -7.23 19.73 -37.63
N THR A 655 -6.48 19.11 -36.69
CA THR A 655 -5.08 18.67 -36.97
C THR A 655 -4.60 17.36 -36.34
N HIS A 656 -5.39 16.64 -35.55
CA HIS A 656 -5.14 15.25 -35.07
C HIS A 656 -3.69 14.89 -34.61
N LYS A 657 -3.14 15.58 -33.58
CA LYS A 657 -1.84 15.23 -32.96
C LYS A 657 -1.92 15.11 -31.42
N VAL A 658 -1.35 14.02 -30.87
CA VAL A 658 -1.40 13.64 -29.43
C VAL A 658 -0.13 14.07 -28.64
N TYR A 659 -0.18 14.29 -27.32
CA TYR A 659 0.97 14.60 -26.42
C TYR A 659 0.73 14.12 -24.95
N ALA A 660 1.76 13.86 -24.11
CA ALA A 660 1.63 13.27 -22.75
C ALA A 660 2.76 13.64 -21.71
N ALA A 661 2.53 13.42 -20.39
CA ALA A 661 3.27 13.93 -19.18
C ALA A 661 4.78 13.58 -19.07
N GLY A 662 5.59 14.16 -18.19
CA GLY A 662 5.38 15.23 -17.19
C GLY A 662 6.52 16.25 -17.33
N GLU A 663 7.77 15.79 -17.11
CA GLU A 663 8.93 16.15 -17.93
C GLU A 663 8.50 16.26 -19.40
N GLN A 664 9.10 17.15 -20.21
CA GLN A 664 9.11 16.90 -21.66
C GLN A 664 10.10 15.76 -21.93
N ILE A 665 9.75 14.55 -21.47
CA ILE A 665 10.53 13.33 -21.65
C ILE A 665 10.88 13.25 -23.11
N LYS A 666 12.16 13.40 -23.45
CA LYS A 666 12.56 13.43 -24.87
C LYS A 666 12.15 12.14 -25.56
N THR A 667 12.16 11.00 -24.86
CA THR A 667 11.66 9.71 -25.38
C THR A 667 10.13 9.57 -25.40
N ARG A 668 9.34 10.04 -24.40
CA ARG A 668 7.86 10.09 -24.56
C ARG A 668 7.49 11.04 -25.69
N GLY A 669 8.22 12.15 -25.85
CA GLY A 669 8.18 13.06 -27.00
C GLY A 669 8.54 12.39 -28.33
N ASN A 670 9.58 11.55 -28.36
CA ASN A 670 9.94 10.76 -29.53
C ASN A 670 8.90 9.67 -29.83
N PHE A 671 8.24 9.08 -28.83
CA PHE A 671 7.15 8.11 -29.01
C PHE A 671 5.90 8.78 -29.54
N ILE A 672 5.53 9.91 -28.94
CA ILE A 672 4.51 10.84 -29.44
C ILE A 672 4.79 11.24 -30.90
N GLN A 673 6.04 11.49 -31.27
CA GLN A 673 6.44 11.86 -32.63
C GLN A 673 6.44 10.65 -33.57
N THR A 674 6.89 9.49 -33.11
CA THR A 674 6.91 8.23 -33.85
C THR A 674 5.51 7.77 -34.21
N LEU A 675 4.57 7.80 -33.25
CA LEU A 675 3.16 7.52 -33.51
C LEU A 675 2.55 8.48 -34.54
N LYS A 676 2.98 9.75 -34.58
CA LYS A 676 2.53 10.72 -35.60
C LYS A 676 3.11 10.44 -36.99
N LEU A 677 4.34 9.93 -37.07
CA LEU A 677 4.92 9.49 -38.34
C LEU A 677 4.23 8.19 -38.83
N ILE A 678 4.00 7.22 -37.95
CA ILE A 678 3.26 5.99 -38.25
C ILE A 678 1.83 6.30 -38.73
N ALA A 679 1.15 7.25 -38.09
CA ALA A 679 -0.20 7.68 -38.48
C ALA A 679 -0.25 8.50 -39.78
N ASN A 680 0.85 9.14 -40.20
CA ASN A 680 0.97 9.76 -41.52
C ASN A 680 2.40 9.61 -42.10
N PRO A 681 2.67 8.48 -42.79
CA PRO A 681 3.99 8.11 -43.29
C PRO A 681 4.64 9.12 -44.26
N SER A 682 3.82 9.87 -45.01
CA SER A 682 4.32 10.86 -45.96
C SER A 682 5.10 12.00 -45.27
N LEU A 683 4.90 12.22 -43.97
CA LEU A 683 5.68 13.17 -43.16
C LEU A 683 7.18 12.83 -43.05
N ALA A 684 7.56 11.60 -43.43
CA ALA A 684 8.95 11.15 -43.54
C ALA A 684 9.27 10.58 -44.94
N ASN A 685 8.52 11.01 -45.96
CA ASN A 685 8.61 10.56 -47.36
C ASN A 685 8.38 9.06 -47.61
N ALA A 686 7.72 8.36 -46.67
CA ALA A 686 7.33 6.96 -46.83
C ALA A 686 5.93 6.82 -47.46
N THR A 687 5.69 5.71 -48.17
CA THR A 687 4.39 5.47 -48.86
C THR A 687 3.27 5.06 -47.91
N ASP A 688 3.61 4.30 -46.88
CA ASP A 688 2.67 3.68 -45.95
C ASP A 688 3.41 3.35 -44.61
N PRO A 689 2.70 2.91 -43.55
CA PRO A 689 3.32 2.73 -42.25
C PRO A 689 4.33 1.58 -42.21
N ILE A 690 4.24 0.61 -43.12
CA ILE A 690 5.17 -0.51 -43.21
C ILE A 690 6.47 -0.04 -43.85
N ASP A 691 6.38 0.68 -44.98
CA ASP A 691 7.54 1.32 -45.62
C ASP A 691 8.28 2.23 -44.62
N LEU A 692 7.56 3.10 -43.90
CA LEU A 692 8.16 3.96 -42.87
C LEU A 692 8.90 3.16 -41.79
N PHE A 693 8.24 2.15 -41.21
CA PHE A 693 8.69 1.48 -40.00
C PHE A 693 9.76 0.43 -40.25
N TYR A 694 9.62 -0.35 -41.34
CA TYR A 694 10.45 -1.52 -41.63
C TYR A 694 11.46 -1.31 -42.77
N HIS A 695 11.33 -0.26 -43.60
CA HIS A 695 12.20 -0.07 -44.78
C HIS A 695 12.93 1.29 -44.78
N GLY A 696 12.23 2.33 -44.32
CA GLY A 696 12.61 3.74 -44.32
C GLY A 696 13.30 4.23 -43.04
N ALA A 697 13.03 5.48 -42.67
CA ALA A 697 13.82 6.23 -41.69
C ALA A 697 13.81 5.64 -40.27
N ILE A 698 12.73 4.98 -39.85
CA ILE A 698 12.62 4.42 -38.49
C ILE A 698 13.53 3.19 -38.34
N ALA A 699 13.44 2.20 -39.25
CA ALA A 699 14.34 1.04 -39.24
C ALA A 699 15.83 1.42 -39.39
N GLN A 700 16.13 2.50 -40.10
CA GLN A 700 17.51 3.00 -40.27
C GLN A 700 18.07 3.56 -38.95
N ASN A 701 17.26 4.29 -38.18
CA ASN A 701 17.65 4.73 -36.83
C ASN A 701 17.88 3.54 -35.91
N PHE A 702 16.95 2.57 -35.88
CA PHE A 702 17.09 1.34 -35.09
C PHE A 702 18.35 0.56 -35.41
N THR A 703 18.68 0.39 -36.69
CA THR A 703 19.86 -0.39 -37.09
C THR A 703 21.16 0.26 -36.63
N LYS A 704 21.22 1.60 -36.63
CA LYS A 704 22.35 2.33 -36.06
C LYS A 704 22.43 2.09 -34.54
N GLU A 705 21.30 2.29 -33.87
CA GLU A 705 21.13 2.18 -32.41
C GLU A 705 21.50 0.78 -31.89
N PHE A 706 21.01 -0.29 -32.53
CA PHE A 706 21.34 -1.68 -32.20
C PHE A 706 22.81 -2.01 -32.44
N LYS A 707 23.39 -1.54 -33.56
CA LYS A 707 24.80 -1.77 -33.88
C LYS A 707 25.74 -1.08 -32.89
N GLU A 708 25.38 0.10 -32.41
CA GLU A 708 26.15 0.85 -31.41
C GLU A 708 26.06 0.17 -30.02
N ASN A 709 24.99 -0.56 -29.74
CA ASN A 709 24.77 -1.32 -28.50
C ASN A 709 25.08 -2.83 -28.60
N GLY A 710 25.71 -3.30 -29.70
CA GLY A 710 26.13 -4.69 -29.85
C GLY A 710 25.00 -5.71 -30.08
N ALA A 711 23.76 -5.26 -30.31
CA ALA A 711 22.65 -6.13 -30.65
C ALA A 711 22.75 -6.63 -32.11
N ILE A 712 22.28 -7.86 -32.36
CA ILE A 712 22.47 -8.55 -33.65
C ILE A 712 21.39 -8.24 -34.71
N LEU A 713 20.40 -7.41 -34.38
CA LEU A 713 19.35 -7.00 -35.32
C LEU A 713 19.87 -6.03 -36.39
N THR A 714 19.60 -6.33 -37.66
CA THR A 714 20.03 -5.52 -38.80
C THR A 714 18.85 -4.89 -39.56
N LEU A 715 19.12 -3.88 -40.38
CA LEU A 715 18.14 -3.28 -41.30
C LEU A 715 17.51 -4.31 -42.23
N GLU A 716 18.25 -5.38 -42.54
CA GLU A 716 17.80 -6.46 -43.41
C GLU A 716 16.81 -7.39 -42.68
N ASP A 717 16.94 -7.58 -41.37
CA ASP A 717 15.94 -8.30 -40.56
C ASP A 717 14.62 -7.53 -40.48
N PHE A 718 14.67 -6.19 -40.34
CA PHE A 718 13.48 -5.34 -40.44
C PHE A 718 12.83 -5.42 -41.82
N ARG A 719 13.63 -5.34 -42.90
CA ARG A 719 13.13 -5.38 -44.28
C ARG A 719 12.51 -6.72 -44.68
N ASN A 720 13.03 -7.83 -44.15
CA ASN A 720 12.49 -9.16 -44.42
C ASN A 720 11.37 -9.57 -43.44
N TYR A 721 11.01 -8.72 -42.46
CA TYR A 721 9.87 -8.99 -41.58
C TYR A 721 8.55 -8.66 -42.29
N ALA A 722 7.61 -9.61 -42.26
CA ALA A 722 6.26 -9.43 -42.76
C ALA A 722 5.21 -10.14 -41.89
N SER A 723 4.04 -9.51 -41.76
CA SER A 723 2.85 -10.10 -41.14
C SER A 723 2.28 -11.23 -42.01
N ILE A 724 2.15 -12.44 -41.47
CA ILE A 724 1.61 -13.59 -42.22
C ILE A 724 0.08 -13.59 -42.19
N ILE A 725 -0.55 -13.07 -43.25
CA ILE A 725 -1.99 -13.19 -43.47
C ILE A 725 -2.33 -14.64 -43.86
N ARG A 726 -3.40 -15.20 -43.27
CA ARG A 726 -3.88 -16.57 -43.56
C ARG A 726 -5.41 -16.57 -43.66
N GLY A 727 -5.94 -17.02 -44.80
CA GLY A 727 -7.37 -17.31 -44.97
C GLY A 727 -7.78 -18.66 -44.38
N ASP A 728 -9.04 -19.05 -44.55
CA ASP A 728 -9.73 -20.13 -43.82
C ASP A 728 -8.96 -21.47 -43.73
N ASN A 729 -8.34 -21.90 -44.83
CA ASN A 729 -7.60 -23.17 -44.88
C ASN A 729 -6.28 -23.16 -44.08
N GLY A 730 -5.78 -21.96 -43.73
CA GLY A 730 -4.54 -21.72 -43.00
C GLY A 730 -4.71 -21.35 -41.53
N VAL A 731 -5.93 -21.19 -41.03
CA VAL A 731 -6.25 -21.06 -39.58
C VAL A 731 -6.57 -22.42 -38.96
N ILE A 732 -6.63 -22.49 -37.63
CA ILE A 732 -7.13 -23.67 -36.91
C ILE A 732 -8.59 -23.44 -36.59
N GLN A 733 -9.43 -24.38 -37.04
CA GLN A 733 -10.87 -24.37 -36.81
C GLN A 733 -11.32 -25.68 -36.16
N THR A 734 -12.20 -25.58 -35.18
CA THR A 734 -12.73 -26.72 -34.41
C THR A 734 -14.26 -26.68 -34.44
N GLN A 735 -14.89 -27.77 -34.89
CA GLN A 735 -16.35 -27.93 -34.94
C GLN A 735 -16.86 -28.74 -33.75
N LEU A 736 -17.59 -28.08 -32.87
CA LEU A 736 -18.20 -28.62 -31.66
C LEU A 736 -19.53 -29.32 -31.99
N LYS A 737 -20.02 -30.22 -31.12
CA LYS A 737 -21.31 -30.91 -31.33
C LYS A 737 -22.51 -29.97 -31.32
N ASN A 738 -22.43 -28.85 -30.60
CA ASN A 738 -23.53 -27.89 -30.43
C ASN A 738 -23.70 -26.91 -31.61
N GLY A 739 -23.14 -27.21 -32.79
CA GLY A 739 -23.24 -26.35 -33.97
C GLY A 739 -22.36 -25.09 -33.92
N LEU A 740 -21.38 -25.02 -33.01
CA LEU A 740 -20.42 -23.92 -32.95
C LEU A 740 -19.07 -24.29 -33.61
N ARG A 741 -18.47 -23.30 -34.28
CA ARG A 741 -17.18 -23.39 -34.96
C ARG A 741 -16.21 -22.37 -34.38
N ILE A 742 -15.24 -22.82 -33.60
CA ILE A 742 -14.16 -21.96 -33.08
C ILE A 742 -13.15 -21.73 -34.21
N CYS A 743 -12.63 -20.51 -34.33
CA CYS A 743 -11.55 -20.14 -35.21
C CYS A 743 -10.42 -19.43 -34.44
N GLY A 744 -9.17 -19.67 -34.83
CA GLY A 744 -8.02 -18.96 -34.28
C GLY A 744 -6.73 -19.18 -35.08
N PRO A 745 -5.69 -18.36 -34.84
CA PRO A 745 -4.40 -18.52 -35.49
C PRO A 745 -3.76 -19.90 -35.19
N PRO A 746 -3.04 -20.47 -36.17
CA PRO A 746 -2.31 -21.73 -36.01
C PRO A 746 -1.00 -21.52 -35.23
N PRO A 747 -0.19 -22.58 -35.00
CA PRO A 747 1.15 -22.42 -34.45
C PRO A 747 1.96 -21.30 -35.14
N PRO A 748 2.71 -20.51 -34.36
CA PRO A 748 3.06 -20.78 -32.96
C PRO A 748 2.08 -20.24 -31.88
N SER A 749 0.83 -19.87 -32.23
CA SER A 749 -0.19 -19.45 -31.26
C SER A 749 -0.65 -20.57 -30.31
N GLY A 750 -1.05 -20.19 -29.09
CA GLY A 750 -1.73 -21.04 -28.12
C GLY A 750 -3.20 -21.35 -28.46
N SER A 751 -3.81 -20.67 -29.44
CA SER A 751 -5.23 -20.85 -29.81
C SER A 751 -5.57 -22.30 -30.18
N ALA A 752 -4.63 -23.07 -30.75
CA ALA A 752 -4.81 -24.50 -31.04
C ALA A 752 -4.91 -25.35 -29.75
N VAL A 753 -4.21 -24.95 -28.69
CA VAL A 753 -4.24 -25.61 -27.37
C VAL A 753 -5.56 -25.30 -26.67
N ALA A 754 -6.01 -24.03 -26.68
CA ALA A 754 -7.30 -23.64 -26.13
C ALA A 754 -8.48 -24.34 -26.85
N GLN A 755 -8.40 -24.47 -28.17
CA GLN A 755 -9.36 -25.25 -28.97
C GLN A 755 -9.31 -26.76 -28.64
N ALA A 756 -8.14 -27.34 -28.37
CA ALA A 756 -8.03 -28.74 -27.96
C ALA A 756 -8.69 -29.01 -26.59
N ILE A 757 -8.50 -28.13 -25.59
CA ILE A 757 -9.19 -28.23 -24.28
C ILE A 757 -10.71 -28.27 -24.50
N LEU A 758 -11.24 -27.36 -25.32
CA LEU A 758 -12.66 -27.30 -25.64
C LEU A 758 -13.12 -28.58 -26.37
N ASN A 759 -12.43 -29.03 -27.41
CA ASN A 759 -12.80 -30.22 -28.17
C ASN A 759 -12.75 -31.53 -27.34
N ILE A 760 -11.88 -31.60 -26.32
CA ILE A 760 -11.87 -32.69 -25.33
C ILE A 760 -13.14 -32.64 -24.47
N LEU A 761 -13.55 -31.45 -24.01
CA LEU A 761 -14.68 -31.25 -23.11
C LEU A 761 -16.07 -31.40 -23.77
N ASP A 762 -16.23 -30.93 -25.02
CA ASP A 762 -17.43 -31.15 -25.87
C ASP A 762 -17.77 -32.65 -26.04
N GLY A 763 -16.79 -33.53 -25.78
CA GLY A 763 -17.01 -34.97 -25.71
C GLY A 763 -17.97 -35.44 -24.62
N TYR A 764 -18.01 -34.79 -23.47
CA TYR A 764 -18.75 -35.24 -22.29
C TYR A 764 -20.18 -34.69 -22.21
N ALA A 765 -21.07 -35.43 -21.58
CA ALA A 765 -22.37 -34.90 -21.17
C ALA A 765 -22.17 -33.90 -20.02
N LEU A 766 -22.58 -32.65 -20.23
CA LEU A 766 -22.55 -31.59 -19.24
C LEU A 766 -23.88 -31.58 -18.47
N ASN A 767 -23.85 -32.12 -17.26
CA ASN A 767 -24.92 -32.03 -16.26
C ASN A 767 -24.38 -31.24 -15.07
N PHE A 768 -25.25 -30.53 -14.36
CA PHE A 768 -24.91 -29.74 -13.15
C PHE A 768 -25.98 -29.88 -12.05
N SER A 769 -26.78 -30.95 -12.12
CA SER A 769 -27.91 -31.19 -11.20
C SER A 769 -27.47 -31.53 -9.78
N THR A 770 -26.25 -32.03 -9.58
CA THR A 770 -25.70 -32.39 -8.27
C THR A 770 -24.31 -31.79 -8.04
N PHE A 771 -23.92 -31.71 -6.76
CA PHE A 771 -22.57 -31.33 -6.34
C PHE A 771 -21.48 -32.15 -7.05
N ASN A 772 -21.69 -33.46 -7.21
CA ASN A 772 -20.72 -34.35 -7.85
C ASN A 772 -20.54 -34.04 -9.34
N ASP A 773 -21.60 -33.66 -10.05
CA ASP A 773 -21.49 -33.33 -11.48
C ASP A 773 -20.59 -32.09 -11.69
N VAL A 774 -20.71 -31.07 -10.83
CA VAL A 774 -19.84 -29.88 -10.85
C VAL A 774 -18.39 -30.22 -10.54
N VAL A 775 -18.14 -31.14 -9.59
CA VAL A 775 -16.79 -31.63 -9.28
C VAL A 775 -16.20 -32.41 -10.47
N SER A 776 -16.95 -33.33 -11.06
CA SER A 776 -16.52 -34.09 -12.24
C SER A 776 -16.27 -33.18 -13.45
N PHE A 777 -17.03 -32.09 -13.60
CA PHE A 777 -16.75 -31.06 -14.61
C PHE A 777 -15.38 -30.41 -14.40
N TYR A 778 -15.10 -29.84 -13.22
CA TYR A 778 -13.82 -29.18 -12.97
C TYR A 778 -12.64 -30.17 -13.01
N HIS A 779 -12.83 -31.41 -12.55
CA HIS A 779 -11.84 -32.47 -12.71
C HIS A 779 -11.51 -32.71 -14.20
N ARG A 780 -12.53 -32.89 -15.06
CA ARG A 780 -12.32 -33.07 -16.52
C ARG A 780 -11.68 -31.85 -17.18
N TYR A 781 -12.03 -30.63 -16.76
CA TYR A 781 -11.41 -29.40 -17.27
C TYR A 781 -9.91 -29.32 -16.94
N ILE A 782 -9.52 -29.71 -15.73
CA ILE A 782 -8.10 -29.79 -15.33
C ILE A 782 -7.36 -30.84 -16.15
N GLU A 783 -7.90 -32.05 -16.27
CA GLU A 783 -7.25 -33.13 -17.04
C GLU A 783 -7.17 -32.81 -18.54
N ALA A 784 -8.22 -32.24 -19.13
CA ALA A 784 -8.21 -31.75 -20.51
C ALA A 784 -7.15 -30.66 -20.73
N SER A 785 -6.95 -29.77 -19.74
CA SER A 785 -5.86 -28.79 -19.76
C SER A 785 -4.50 -29.50 -19.79
N LYS A 786 -4.22 -30.41 -18.85
CA LYS A 786 -2.95 -31.16 -18.81
C LYS A 786 -2.60 -31.81 -20.15
N PHE A 787 -3.53 -32.54 -20.76
CA PHE A 787 -3.30 -33.19 -22.06
C PHE A 787 -3.07 -32.18 -23.21
N ALA A 788 -3.76 -31.03 -23.20
CA ALA A 788 -3.54 -30.00 -24.20
C ALA A 788 -2.16 -29.30 -24.04
N TYR A 789 -1.73 -28.98 -22.82
CA TYR A 789 -0.38 -28.45 -22.58
C TYR A 789 0.71 -29.50 -22.86
N ALA A 790 0.46 -30.79 -22.62
CA ALA A 790 1.35 -31.87 -23.09
C ALA A 790 1.55 -31.79 -24.61
N ALA A 791 0.46 -31.63 -25.37
CA ALA A 791 0.50 -31.49 -26.82
C ALA A 791 1.20 -30.20 -27.30
N ARG A 792 1.12 -29.09 -26.54
CA ARG A 792 1.83 -27.81 -26.83
C ARG A 792 3.32 -28.05 -27.05
N SER A 793 3.95 -28.98 -26.33
CA SER A 793 5.37 -29.33 -26.46
C SER A 793 5.79 -29.71 -27.89
N SER A 794 4.88 -30.27 -28.70
CA SER A 794 5.16 -30.72 -30.07
C SER A 794 4.93 -29.63 -31.13
N LEU A 795 4.40 -28.47 -30.76
CA LEU A 795 4.13 -27.34 -31.66
C LEU A 795 5.39 -26.47 -31.88
N GLY A 796 5.36 -25.66 -32.94
CA GLY A 796 6.43 -24.71 -33.31
C GLY A 796 6.08 -23.91 -34.55
N ASP A 797 6.95 -22.97 -34.97
CA ASP A 797 6.78 -22.24 -36.23
C ASP A 797 6.72 -23.23 -37.41
N MET A 798 5.61 -23.21 -38.12
CA MET A 798 5.28 -24.11 -39.23
C MET A 798 6.20 -23.92 -40.45
N ALA A 799 6.91 -22.79 -40.57
CA ALA A 799 7.95 -22.61 -41.58
C ALA A 799 9.21 -23.47 -41.31
N PHE A 800 9.46 -23.85 -40.04
CA PHE A 800 10.66 -24.58 -39.60
C PHE A 800 10.35 -25.99 -39.11
N ILE A 801 9.14 -26.23 -38.61
CA ILE A 801 8.67 -27.52 -38.11
C ILE A 801 7.55 -28.02 -39.06
N LYS A 802 7.94 -28.79 -40.08
CA LYS A 802 7.03 -29.23 -41.17
C LYS A 802 5.74 -29.91 -40.69
N ASN A 803 5.80 -30.59 -39.53
CA ASN A 803 4.66 -31.30 -38.96
C ASN A 803 3.83 -30.43 -38.00
N ALA A 804 4.22 -29.20 -37.64
CA ALA A 804 3.50 -28.42 -36.61
C ALA A 804 2.05 -28.10 -37.00
N LEU A 805 1.77 -27.81 -38.28
CA LEU A 805 0.39 -27.65 -38.76
C LEU A 805 -0.39 -28.97 -38.70
N ALA A 806 0.26 -30.10 -38.99
CA ALA A 806 -0.36 -31.42 -38.92
C ALA A 806 -0.65 -31.83 -37.47
N VAL A 807 0.27 -31.59 -36.54
CA VAL A 807 0.06 -31.81 -35.10
C VAL A 807 -1.06 -30.89 -34.59
N ALA A 808 -1.03 -29.59 -34.89
CA ALA A 808 -2.07 -28.66 -34.47
C ALA A 808 -3.46 -29.05 -35.00
N LYS A 809 -3.59 -29.41 -36.29
CA LYS A 809 -4.85 -29.91 -36.84
C LYS A 809 -5.25 -31.25 -36.21
N ASN A 810 -4.30 -32.16 -35.95
CA ASN A 810 -4.54 -33.46 -35.32
C ASN A 810 -5.07 -33.32 -33.88
N ILE A 811 -4.50 -32.44 -33.05
CA ILE A 811 -4.94 -32.27 -31.66
C ILE A 811 -6.31 -31.58 -31.54
N THR A 812 -6.77 -30.92 -32.61
CA THR A 812 -8.15 -30.43 -32.77
C THR A 812 -9.09 -31.41 -33.48
N THR A 813 -8.68 -32.65 -33.80
CA THR A 813 -9.59 -33.68 -34.35
C THR A 813 -10.47 -34.32 -33.29
N LYS A 814 -11.61 -34.89 -33.73
CA LYS A 814 -12.49 -35.67 -32.85
C LYS A 814 -11.83 -36.99 -32.44
N GLU A 815 -11.10 -37.68 -33.32
CA GLU A 815 -10.40 -38.92 -32.99
C GLU A 815 -9.29 -38.74 -31.93
N TYR A 816 -8.52 -37.65 -32.00
CA TYR A 816 -7.56 -37.34 -30.92
C TYR A 816 -8.28 -37.06 -29.60
N ALA A 817 -9.34 -36.24 -29.64
CA ALA A 817 -10.11 -35.94 -28.44
C ALA A 817 -10.78 -37.18 -27.83
N GLU A 818 -11.26 -38.14 -28.64
CA GLU A 818 -11.79 -39.43 -28.17
C GLU A 818 -10.69 -40.30 -27.55
N THR A 819 -9.51 -40.35 -28.17
CA THR A 819 -8.34 -41.06 -27.64
C THR A 819 -7.93 -40.51 -26.27
N ILE A 820 -7.88 -39.18 -26.10
CA ILE A 820 -7.57 -38.54 -24.81
C ILE A 820 -8.68 -38.77 -23.78
N ARG A 821 -9.96 -38.68 -24.19
CA ARG A 821 -11.10 -38.96 -23.27
C ARG A 821 -11.08 -40.37 -22.69
N ALA A 822 -10.59 -41.37 -23.44
CA ALA A 822 -10.43 -42.74 -22.97
C ALA A 822 -9.30 -42.90 -21.93
N LEU A 823 -8.41 -41.91 -21.79
CA LEU A 823 -7.31 -41.87 -20.81
C LEU A 823 -7.66 -41.02 -19.56
N ILE A 824 -8.73 -40.22 -19.60
CA ILE A 824 -9.20 -39.47 -18.43
C ILE A 824 -10.04 -40.42 -17.56
N THR A 825 -9.57 -40.71 -16.35
CA THR A 825 -10.27 -41.55 -15.36
C THR A 825 -10.68 -40.72 -14.13
N GLU A 826 -11.55 -41.24 -13.27
CA GLU A 826 -12.13 -40.50 -12.13
C GLU A 826 -11.14 -40.19 -10.97
N ARG A 827 -9.82 -40.11 -11.25
CA ARG A 827 -8.73 -39.64 -10.36
C ARG A 827 -7.61 -39.03 -11.20
N ALA A 828 -6.87 -38.08 -10.64
CA ALA A 828 -5.65 -37.54 -11.23
C ALA A 828 -4.45 -38.50 -11.10
N HIS A 829 -3.44 -38.32 -11.96
CA HIS A 829 -2.27 -39.20 -12.10
C HIS A 829 -0.95 -38.42 -11.93
N PRO A 830 0.20 -39.09 -11.68
CA PRO A 830 1.51 -38.46 -11.71
C PRO A 830 1.95 -38.06 -13.13
N ASP A 831 2.87 -37.11 -13.23
CA ASP A 831 3.30 -36.39 -14.45
C ASP A 831 3.66 -37.31 -15.62
N SER A 832 4.32 -38.44 -15.33
CA SER A 832 4.73 -39.45 -16.32
C SER A 832 3.56 -40.14 -17.03
N TYR A 833 2.33 -40.05 -16.51
CA TYR A 833 1.10 -40.51 -17.17
C TYR A 833 0.74 -39.67 -18.41
N TYR A 834 1.05 -38.37 -18.38
CA TYR A 834 0.69 -37.42 -19.43
C TYR A 834 1.78 -37.25 -20.51
N GLY A 835 2.95 -37.90 -20.33
CA GLY A 835 3.97 -38.07 -21.38
C GLY A 835 4.98 -36.93 -21.57
N GLY A 836 5.07 -35.97 -20.66
CA GLY A 836 6.13 -34.95 -20.62
C GLY A 836 7.34 -35.35 -19.74
N SER A 837 8.51 -34.74 -19.94
CA SER A 837 9.75 -35.07 -19.21
C SER A 837 10.66 -33.85 -18.99
N PHE A 838 10.50 -33.17 -17.84
CA PHE A 838 10.57 -31.72 -17.78
C PHE A 838 10.68 -31.22 -16.30
N GLU A 839 11.20 -30.01 -16.01
CA GLU A 839 11.23 -29.34 -14.66
C GLU A 839 11.19 -27.77 -14.78
N GLY A 840 10.73 -27.00 -13.77
CA GLY A 840 10.73 -25.50 -13.77
C GLY A 840 9.81 -24.81 -12.70
N PRO A 841 9.83 -23.46 -12.54
CA PRO A 841 8.75 -22.73 -11.83
C PRO A 841 8.35 -21.29 -12.28
N HIS A 842 7.03 -21.04 -12.39
CA HIS A 842 6.24 -19.79 -12.13
C HIS A 842 6.42 -18.51 -12.99
N GLU A 843 5.38 -17.66 -13.02
CA GLU A 843 5.11 -16.69 -14.10
C GLU A 843 4.77 -15.25 -13.65
N ASP A 844 5.10 -14.27 -14.50
CA ASP A 844 4.49 -12.92 -14.60
C ASP A 844 4.66 -12.40 -16.06
N HIS A 845 3.81 -11.49 -16.58
CA HIS A 845 3.63 -11.37 -18.05
C HIS A 845 3.19 -10.00 -18.64
N GLY A 846 3.88 -9.55 -19.69
CA GLY A 846 3.66 -8.27 -20.41
C GLY A 846 2.63 -8.30 -21.54
N THR A 847 1.52 -9.02 -21.37
CA THR A 847 0.50 -9.25 -22.41
C THR A 847 -0.74 -8.34 -22.27
N ALA A 848 -1.38 -7.99 -23.38
CA ALA A 848 -2.67 -7.31 -23.47
C ALA A 848 -3.62 -7.98 -24.48
N HIS A 849 -4.93 -7.79 -24.34
CA HIS A 849 -5.94 -8.32 -25.27
C HIS A 849 -7.06 -7.31 -25.56
N ILE A 850 -7.53 -7.30 -26.81
CA ILE A 850 -8.67 -6.52 -27.29
C ILE A 850 -9.61 -7.45 -28.08
N SER A 851 -10.88 -7.48 -27.67
CA SER A 851 -11.99 -8.08 -28.42
C SER A 851 -12.92 -6.98 -28.96
N VAL A 852 -13.35 -7.09 -30.21
CA VAL A 852 -14.29 -6.19 -30.90
C VAL A 852 -15.31 -7.04 -31.67
N LEU A 853 -16.55 -6.56 -31.75
CA LEU A 853 -17.63 -7.06 -32.60
C LEU A 853 -18.38 -5.83 -33.17
N ASP A 854 -18.69 -5.82 -34.46
CA ASP A 854 -19.50 -4.76 -35.10
C ASP A 854 -20.96 -5.19 -35.36
N ALA A 855 -21.78 -4.28 -35.88
CA ALA A 855 -23.21 -4.49 -36.12
C ALA A 855 -23.47 -5.47 -37.28
N GLU A 856 -22.56 -5.49 -38.26
CA GLU A 856 -22.52 -6.42 -39.38
C GLU A 856 -22.13 -7.86 -38.94
N GLY A 857 -21.57 -8.02 -37.73
CA GLY A 857 -21.21 -9.30 -37.13
C GLY A 857 -19.76 -9.73 -37.37
N ASN A 858 -18.91 -8.84 -37.91
CA ASN A 858 -17.47 -9.07 -37.99
C ASN A 858 -16.86 -8.93 -36.59
N ALA A 859 -15.94 -9.83 -36.26
CA ALA A 859 -15.22 -9.78 -34.99
C ALA A 859 -13.71 -9.77 -35.16
N VAL A 860 -13.07 -9.05 -34.24
CA VAL A 860 -11.62 -8.96 -34.10
C VAL A 860 -11.27 -9.45 -32.69
N SER A 861 -10.31 -10.37 -32.61
CA SER A 861 -9.72 -10.86 -31.37
C SER A 861 -8.21 -10.72 -31.51
N VAL A 862 -7.60 -9.80 -30.76
CA VAL A 862 -6.17 -9.46 -30.84
C VAL A 862 -5.55 -9.54 -29.46
N THR A 863 -4.73 -10.57 -29.23
CA THR A 863 -3.74 -10.57 -28.14
C THR A 863 -2.43 -10.03 -28.69
N SER A 864 -1.79 -9.13 -27.94
CA SER A 864 -0.46 -8.59 -28.24
C SER A 864 0.40 -8.70 -26.99
N THR A 865 1.68 -8.98 -27.17
CA THR A 865 2.64 -9.19 -26.08
C THR A 865 3.97 -8.54 -26.44
N ILE A 866 4.74 -8.19 -25.40
CA ILE A 866 6.19 -7.93 -25.50
C ILE A 866 6.99 -9.05 -24.82
N ASN A 867 6.34 -10.20 -24.63
CA ASN A 867 6.68 -11.31 -23.75
C ASN A 867 6.61 -10.98 -22.26
N LEU A 868 7.74 -10.69 -21.60
CA LEU A 868 7.75 -10.38 -20.16
C LEU A 868 7.31 -8.94 -19.87
N HIS A 869 7.19 -8.56 -18.59
CA HIS A 869 6.89 -7.15 -18.25
C HIS A 869 8.00 -6.24 -18.74
N LEU A 870 7.64 -5.24 -19.55
CA LEU A 870 8.54 -4.36 -20.28
C LEU A 870 9.42 -5.06 -21.34
N GLY A 871 9.15 -6.33 -21.65
CA GLY A 871 9.89 -7.13 -22.63
C GLY A 871 11.38 -7.22 -22.30
N ALA A 872 12.24 -6.92 -23.27
CA ALA A 872 13.68 -6.88 -23.08
C ALA A 872 14.17 -5.72 -22.19
N ALA A 873 13.25 -4.88 -21.68
CA ALA A 873 13.51 -3.62 -20.98
C ALA A 873 14.35 -2.60 -21.78
N VAL A 874 14.60 -2.85 -23.08
CA VAL A 874 15.25 -1.91 -23.99
C VAL A 874 14.18 -1.05 -24.66
N MET A 875 14.21 0.26 -24.38
CA MET A 875 13.42 1.26 -25.12
C MET A 875 14.33 1.99 -26.09
N SER A 876 13.90 2.15 -27.34
CA SER A 876 14.66 2.91 -28.33
C SER A 876 14.73 4.39 -27.96
N GLU A 877 15.94 4.95 -27.86
CA GLU A 877 16.18 6.37 -27.61
C GLU A 877 15.60 7.24 -28.75
N SER A 878 15.78 6.78 -29.99
CA SER A 878 15.40 7.52 -31.20
C SER A 878 13.89 7.60 -31.43
N THR A 879 13.09 6.74 -30.78
CA THR A 879 11.63 6.64 -31.03
C THR A 879 10.77 6.45 -29.78
N GLY A 880 11.32 6.13 -28.62
CA GLY A 880 10.58 5.76 -27.41
C GLY A 880 9.78 4.45 -27.51
N ILE A 881 10.09 3.57 -28.48
CA ILE A 881 9.45 2.25 -28.62
C ILE A 881 10.14 1.22 -27.72
N LEU A 882 9.36 0.45 -26.97
CA LEU A 882 9.83 -0.63 -26.10
C LEU A 882 9.91 -1.96 -26.86
N TRP A 883 11.02 -2.68 -26.72
CA TRP A 883 11.31 -3.93 -27.44
C TRP A 883 10.94 -5.18 -26.63
N ASN A 884 10.48 -6.22 -27.31
CA ASN A 884 10.12 -7.50 -26.71
C ASN A 884 11.34 -8.35 -26.32
N ASP A 885 11.12 -9.30 -25.42
CA ASP A 885 12.02 -10.45 -25.18
C ASP A 885 11.36 -11.78 -25.55
N ASP A 886 10.64 -11.82 -26.69
CA ASP A 886 10.08 -13.05 -27.28
C ASP A 886 11.17 -14.13 -27.55
N MET A 887 12.46 -13.78 -27.41
CA MET A 887 13.59 -14.72 -27.42
C MET A 887 13.58 -15.74 -26.27
N ASP A 888 12.98 -15.46 -25.11
CA ASP A 888 12.75 -16.47 -24.05
C ASP A 888 11.58 -17.41 -24.41
N ASP A 889 10.60 -16.94 -25.17
CA ASP A 889 9.49 -17.79 -25.65
C ASP A 889 10.01 -18.87 -26.65
N PHE A 890 11.32 -18.85 -27.01
CA PHE A 890 12.07 -19.99 -27.55
C PHE A 890 12.73 -20.86 -26.46
N SER A 891 12.65 -22.18 -26.63
CA SER A 891 13.31 -23.13 -25.74
C SER A 891 14.85 -23.17 -25.90
N THR A 892 15.57 -23.03 -24.79
CA THR A 892 17.04 -23.16 -24.72
C THR A 892 17.43 -24.57 -24.23
N PRO A 893 18.23 -25.36 -24.97
CA PRO A 893 18.55 -26.75 -24.57
C PRO A 893 19.11 -26.86 -23.15
N GLY A 894 18.48 -27.69 -22.31
CA GLY A 894 18.88 -27.91 -20.91
C GLY A 894 18.32 -26.89 -19.90
N HIS A 895 17.65 -25.84 -20.35
CA HIS A 895 17.10 -24.78 -19.49
C HIS A 895 15.60 -24.57 -19.76
N PRO A 896 14.73 -24.55 -18.74
CA PRO A 896 13.38 -24.03 -18.91
C PRO A 896 13.42 -22.53 -19.21
N ASN A 897 12.41 -22.06 -19.94
CA ASN A 897 12.19 -20.63 -20.13
C ASN A 897 11.50 -20.01 -18.91
N TYR A 898 11.29 -18.69 -18.96
CA TYR A 898 10.78 -17.90 -17.83
C TYR A 898 9.48 -18.45 -17.21
N PHE A 899 8.51 -18.89 -18.03
CA PHE A 899 7.22 -19.44 -17.55
C PHE A 899 7.32 -20.85 -16.95
N GLY A 900 8.55 -21.30 -16.67
CA GLY A 900 8.86 -22.70 -16.42
C GLY A 900 8.63 -23.59 -17.65
N PHE A 901 8.44 -23.06 -18.88
CA PHE A 901 8.26 -23.93 -20.05
C PHE A 901 9.58 -24.64 -20.37
N PRO A 902 9.63 -25.96 -20.19
CA PRO A 902 10.86 -26.73 -20.31
C PRO A 902 11.18 -27.02 -21.79
N PRO A 903 12.45 -27.28 -22.12
CA PRO A 903 12.93 -27.01 -23.47
C PRO A 903 12.46 -28.02 -24.52
N SER A 904 11.57 -27.58 -25.43
CA SER A 904 11.11 -28.37 -26.58
C SER A 904 12.03 -28.22 -27.79
N PRO A 905 12.47 -29.32 -28.43
CA PRO A 905 13.18 -29.29 -29.71
C PRO A 905 12.40 -28.64 -30.87
N SER A 906 11.07 -28.72 -30.87
CA SER A 906 10.22 -28.01 -31.83
C SER A 906 10.32 -26.49 -31.65
N ASN A 907 10.70 -26.03 -30.45
CA ASN A 907 10.79 -24.63 -30.07
C ASN A 907 12.24 -24.08 -29.94
N PHE A 908 13.29 -24.83 -30.29
CA PHE A 908 14.67 -24.30 -30.26
C PHE A 908 14.89 -23.11 -31.22
N ILE A 909 15.69 -22.12 -30.78
CA ILE A 909 16.06 -20.90 -31.51
C ILE A 909 16.62 -21.21 -32.90
N ARG A 910 16.16 -20.49 -33.94
CA ARG A 910 16.73 -20.47 -35.31
C ARG A 910 16.51 -19.11 -35.97
N PRO A 911 17.41 -18.60 -36.83
CA PRO A 911 17.19 -17.36 -37.58
C PRO A 911 15.89 -17.39 -38.39
N GLY A 912 15.12 -16.29 -38.38
CA GLY A 912 13.86 -16.13 -39.10
C GLY A 912 12.66 -16.93 -38.57
N LYS A 913 12.85 -17.72 -37.50
CA LYS A 913 11.80 -18.51 -36.84
C LYS A 913 10.98 -17.63 -35.89
N ARG A 914 9.75 -18.04 -35.57
CA ARG A 914 8.93 -17.51 -34.47
C ARG A 914 8.89 -18.47 -33.25
N PRO A 915 8.86 -17.93 -32.02
CA PRO A 915 8.79 -18.71 -30.78
C PRO A 915 7.38 -19.20 -30.45
N MET A 916 7.24 -20.20 -29.58
CA MET A 916 5.95 -20.80 -29.17
C MET A 916 5.27 -20.01 -28.06
N SER A 917 4.24 -19.25 -28.45
CA SER A 917 3.54 -18.36 -27.52
C SER A 917 2.26 -18.94 -26.94
N SER A 918 1.84 -18.37 -25.81
CA SER A 918 0.58 -18.70 -25.12
C SER A 918 -0.57 -17.75 -25.51
N MET A 919 -0.29 -16.69 -26.26
CA MET A 919 -1.31 -15.82 -26.86
C MET A 919 -2.36 -16.67 -27.58
N SER A 920 -3.62 -16.56 -27.15
CA SER A 920 -4.73 -17.41 -27.63
C SER A 920 -5.98 -16.62 -28.01
N PRO A 921 -5.91 -15.62 -28.93
CA PRO A 921 -7.11 -14.97 -29.45
C PRO A 921 -7.95 -15.98 -30.24
N ILE A 922 -9.26 -16.01 -30.01
CA ILE A 922 -10.21 -16.82 -30.77
C ILE A 922 -11.51 -16.05 -31.06
N VAL A 923 -12.17 -16.43 -32.15
CA VAL A 923 -13.52 -16.01 -32.51
C VAL A 923 -14.37 -17.27 -32.72
N VAL A 924 -15.57 -17.30 -32.15
CA VAL A 924 -16.50 -18.43 -32.27
C VAL A 924 -17.68 -18.03 -33.13
N PHE A 925 -18.01 -18.87 -34.12
CA PHE A 925 -19.11 -18.69 -35.04
C PHE A 925 -20.20 -19.74 -34.81
N ASN A 926 -21.45 -19.42 -35.15
CA ASN A 926 -22.45 -20.45 -35.45
C ASN A 926 -22.07 -21.11 -36.79
N ASN A 927 -22.07 -22.44 -36.86
CA ASN A 927 -21.63 -23.18 -38.06
C ASN A 927 -22.66 -23.13 -39.21
N ASP A 928 -23.94 -22.96 -38.88
CA ASP A 928 -25.04 -23.00 -39.85
C ASP A 928 -25.39 -21.60 -40.38
N THR A 929 -25.31 -20.55 -39.55
CA THR A 929 -25.52 -19.15 -39.96
C THR A 929 -24.22 -18.41 -40.32
N ASN A 930 -23.05 -18.91 -39.90
CA ASN A 930 -21.75 -18.24 -39.95
C ASN A 930 -21.65 -16.89 -39.21
N GLU A 931 -22.65 -16.52 -38.41
CA GLU A 931 -22.59 -15.34 -37.53
C GLU A 931 -21.57 -15.53 -36.40
N THR A 932 -20.89 -14.46 -36.02
CA THR A 932 -20.11 -14.43 -34.78
C THR A 932 -21.02 -14.57 -33.56
N ARG A 933 -20.58 -15.43 -32.62
CA ARG A 933 -21.17 -15.62 -31.29
C ARG A 933 -20.31 -15.06 -30.17
N LEU A 934 -18.98 -15.13 -30.29
CA LEU A 934 -18.05 -14.65 -29.26
C LEU A 934 -16.73 -14.20 -29.90
N SER A 935 -16.24 -13.04 -29.52
CA SER A 935 -14.83 -12.65 -29.62
C SER A 935 -14.23 -12.68 -28.23
N VAL A 936 -13.11 -13.38 -28.03
CA VAL A 936 -12.48 -13.54 -26.71
C VAL A 936 -10.98 -13.76 -26.79
N GLY A 937 -10.27 -13.30 -25.77
CA GLY A 937 -8.85 -13.56 -25.53
C GLY A 937 -8.43 -12.99 -24.17
N GLY A 938 -7.15 -13.12 -23.83
CA GLY A 938 -6.68 -12.68 -22.52
C GLY A 938 -5.18 -12.44 -22.41
N ALA A 939 -4.79 -11.98 -21.21
CA ALA A 939 -3.43 -11.77 -20.75
C ALA A 939 -3.21 -12.58 -19.46
N GLY A 940 -2.10 -13.31 -19.36
CA GLY A 940 -1.99 -14.37 -18.35
C GLY A 940 -0.82 -15.34 -18.50
N GLY A 941 0.29 -15.02 -19.17
CA GLY A 941 1.40 -15.97 -19.34
C GLY A 941 0.95 -17.28 -20.02
N SER A 942 1.27 -18.45 -19.45
CA SER A 942 0.69 -19.72 -19.93
C SER A 942 -0.80 -19.83 -19.64
N THR A 943 -1.29 -19.19 -18.57
CA THR A 943 -2.69 -19.30 -18.11
C THR A 943 -3.68 -18.74 -19.13
N ILE A 944 -3.26 -17.89 -20.09
CA ILE A 944 -4.07 -17.40 -21.23
C ILE A 944 -4.88 -18.53 -21.88
N ILE A 945 -4.21 -19.64 -22.23
CA ILE A 945 -4.81 -20.79 -22.91
C ILE A 945 -6.02 -21.32 -22.12
N SER A 946 -5.82 -21.59 -20.82
CA SER A 946 -6.89 -22.07 -19.93
C SER A 946 -7.96 -21.01 -19.66
N GLY A 947 -7.59 -19.75 -19.40
CA GLY A 947 -8.55 -18.70 -19.06
C GLY A 947 -9.50 -18.38 -20.22
N VAL A 948 -8.98 -18.34 -21.45
CA VAL A 948 -9.78 -18.19 -22.67
C VAL A 948 -10.69 -19.40 -22.87
N ALA A 949 -10.18 -20.63 -22.74
CA ALA A 949 -11.01 -21.84 -22.85
C ALA A 949 -12.13 -21.87 -21.77
N GLY A 950 -11.82 -21.46 -20.53
CA GLY A 950 -12.77 -21.39 -19.43
C GLY A 950 -13.90 -20.39 -19.69
N VAL A 951 -13.58 -19.13 -20.03
CA VAL A 951 -14.60 -18.11 -20.31
C VAL A 951 -15.44 -18.46 -21.54
N THR A 952 -14.82 -19.04 -22.58
CA THR A 952 -15.52 -19.53 -23.79
C THR A 952 -16.54 -20.61 -23.44
N LEU A 953 -16.15 -21.56 -22.59
CA LEU A 953 -17.01 -22.65 -22.12
C LEU A 953 -18.17 -22.13 -21.27
N HIS A 954 -17.88 -21.26 -20.30
CA HIS A 954 -18.90 -20.67 -19.43
C HIS A 954 -19.93 -19.88 -20.26
N ALA A 955 -19.48 -19.08 -21.22
CA ALA A 955 -20.37 -18.34 -22.11
C ALA A 955 -21.23 -19.26 -22.97
N LEU A 956 -20.60 -20.16 -23.73
CA LEU A 956 -21.26 -20.79 -24.88
C LEU A 956 -21.85 -22.18 -24.61
N TRP A 957 -21.53 -22.83 -23.49
CA TRP A 957 -22.10 -24.14 -23.12
C TRP A 957 -22.89 -24.15 -21.81
N LEU A 958 -22.69 -23.16 -20.94
CA LEU A 958 -23.44 -23.04 -19.67
C LEU A 958 -24.54 -21.97 -19.73
N ASP A 959 -24.73 -21.34 -20.90
CA ASP A 959 -25.67 -20.24 -21.16
C ASP A 959 -25.54 -19.08 -20.15
N GLN A 960 -24.30 -18.77 -19.76
CA GLN A 960 -23.97 -17.70 -18.82
C GLN A 960 -23.50 -16.47 -19.59
N ASN A 961 -24.18 -15.33 -19.45
CA ASN A 961 -23.73 -14.10 -20.08
C ASN A 961 -22.24 -13.81 -19.82
N VAL A 962 -21.58 -13.21 -20.81
CA VAL A 962 -20.14 -12.92 -20.80
C VAL A 962 -19.61 -12.31 -19.50
N LYS A 963 -20.41 -11.47 -18.81
CA LYS A 963 -20.04 -10.90 -17.51
C LYS A 963 -19.91 -11.98 -16.44
N ARG A 964 -20.95 -12.80 -16.23
CA ARG A 964 -20.90 -13.90 -15.26
C ARG A 964 -19.76 -14.87 -15.58
N SER A 965 -19.54 -15.14 -16.87
CA SER A 965 -18.48 -16.02 -17.38
C SER A 965 -17.06 -15.49 -17.09
N ILE A 966 -16.85 -14.18 -17.05
CA ILE A 966 -15.59 -13.55 -16.64
C ILE A 966 -15.47 -13.40 -15.11
N ASP A 967 -16.56 -13.06 -14.42
CA ASP A 967 -16.59 -12.87 -12.96
C ASP A 967 -16.41 -14.19 -12.17
N MET A 968 -16.72 -15.34 -12.79
CA MET A 968 -16.53 -16.70 -12.25
C MET A 968 -15.08 -16.96 -11.78
N PRO A 969 -14.87 -17.63 -10.63
CA PRO A 969 -13.53 -17.96 -10.15
C PRO A 969 -12.87 -19.03 -11.04
N ARG A 970 -11.61 -18.83 -11.40
CA ARG A 970 -10.88 -19.68 -12.37
C ARG A 970 -10.07 -20.79 -11.71
N VAL A 971 -9.75 -21.81 -12.50
CA VAL A 971 -8.69 -22.79 -12.24
C VAL A 971 -7.78 -22.90 -13.46
N HIS A 972 -6.52 -23.28 -13.24
CA HIS A 972 -5.51 -23.43 -14.28
C HIS A 972 -4.58 -24.61 -13.95
N ASN A 973 -4.15 -25.36 -14.96
CA ASN A 973 -3.08 -26.36 -14.86
C ASN A 973 -2.37 -26.48 -16.23
N GLN A 974 -1.08 -26.11 -16.29
CA GLN A 974 -0.23 -26.11 -17.49
C GLN A 974 0.44 -27.47 -17.79
N LEU A 975 -0.06 -28.57 -17.23
CA LEU A 975 0.64 -29.84 -16.96
C LEU A 975 1.87 -29.70 -16.07
N GLN A 976 2.77 -28.73 -16.32
CA GLN A 976 3.97 -28.58 -15.52
C GLN A 976 4.35 -27.13 -15.21
N PRO A 977 4.65 -26.79 -13.94
CA PRO A 977 4.62 -27.68 -12.75
C PRO A 977 3.21 -28.22 -12.40
N ASN A 978 3.13 -29.53 -12.09
CA ASN A 978 1.86 -30.28 -12.04
C ASN A 978 1.07 -30.07 -10.74
N TYR A 979 0.55 -28.86 -10.61
CA TYR A 979 -0.47 -28.52 -9.64
C TYR A 979 -1.54 -27.67 -10.30
N THR A 980 -2.74 -27.72 -9.73
CA THR A 980 -3.86 -26.92 -10.21
C THR A 980 -3.93 -25.64 -9.39
N GLN A 981 -3.66 -24.51 -10.05
CA GLN A 981 -3.98 -23.20 -9.51
C GLN A 981 -5.50 -23.03 -9.45
N TYR A 982 -6.01 -22.51 -8.35
CA TYR A 982 -7.40 -22.06 -8.23
C TYR A 982 -7.45 -20.69 -7.57
N GLU A 983 -8.36 -19.82 -8.02
CA GLU A 983 -8.50 -18.49 -7.42
C GLU A 983 -9.11 -18.55 -6.02
N SER A 984 -8.70 -17.61 -5.16
CA SER A 984 -9.18 -17.46 -3.77
C SER A 984 -10.71 -17.54 -3.58
N ARG A 985 -11.49 -17.07 -4.56
CA ARG A 985 -12.98 -17.09 -4.55
C ARG A 985 -13.60 -18.43 -5.00
N PHE A 986 -12.79 -19.44 -5.35
CA PHE A 986 -13.29 -20.75 -5.77
C PHE A 986 -13.85 -21.53 -4.55
N PRO A 987 -15.08 -22.09 -4.60
CA PRO A 987 -15.71 -22.71 -3.45
C PRO A 987 -14.90 -23.87 -2.86
N GLN A 988 -14.62 -23.82 -1.55
CA GLN A 988 -13.70 -24.75 -0.91
C GLN A 988 -14.25 -26.18 -0.86
N GLU A 989 -15.57 -26.37 -0.89
CA GLU A 989 -16.19 -27.67 -1.06
C GLU A 989 -15.72 -28.38 -2.35
N TYR A 990 -15.58 -27.63 -3.46
CA TYR A 990 -15.06 -28.18 -4.72
C TYR A 990 -13.54 -28.37 -4.65
N VAL A 991 -12.79 -27.48 -4.01
CA VAL A 991 -11.33 -27.65 -3.80
C VAL A 991 -11.04 -28.93 -3.01
N GLU A 992 -11.77 -29.17 -1.92
CA GLU A 992 -11.67 -30.40 -1.14
C GLU A 992 -12.02 -31.64 -1.97
N ALA A 993 -13.08 -31.58 -2.77
CA ALA A 993 -13.47 -32.70 -3.63
C ALA A 993 -12.40 -32.98 -4.69
N LEU A 994 -11.82 -31.95 -5.33
CA LEU A 994 -10.73 -32.09 -6.29
C LEU A 994 -9.44 -32.63 -5.63
N ARG A 995 -9.12 -32.22 -4.39
CA ARG A 995 -8.04 -32.85 -3.59
C ARG A 995 -8.32 -34.34 -3.31
N LYS A 996 -9.57 -34.71 -3.00
CA LYS A 996 -10.00 -36.12 -2.81
C LYS A 996 -9.94 -36.94 -4.11
N LEU A 997 -10.03 -36.29 -5.27
CA LEU A 997 -9.76 -36.88 -6.60
C LEU A 997 -8.26 -36.90 -6.98
N GLY A 998 -7.36 -36.44 -6.10
CA GLY A 998 -5.91 -36.50 -6.29
C GLY A 998 -5.27 -35.24 -6.89
N HIS A 999 -6.01 -34.15 -7.11
CA HIS A 999 -5.42 -32.91 -7.61
C HIS A 999 -4.62 -32.18 -6.53
N THR A 1000 -3.37 -31.82 -6.85
CA THR A 1000 -2.56 -30.88 -6.06
C THR A 1000 -3.15 -29.47 -6.21
N MET A 1001 -4.15 -29.13 -5.41
CA MET A 1001 -4.85 -27.85 -5.48
C MET A 1001 -4.08 -26.76 -4.71
N VAL A 1002 -3.47 -25.82 -5.45
CA VAL A 1002 -2.74 -24.64 -4.94
C VAL A 1002 -3.58 -23.39 -5.12
N SER A 1003 -3.77 -22.61 -4.06
CA SER A 1003 -4.50 -21.33 -4.18
C SER A 1003 -3.60 -20.27 -4.83
N THR A 1004 -4.16 -19.51 -5.76
CA THR A 1004 -3.62 -18.24 -6.25
C THR A 1004 -4.59 -17.10 -5.96
N ALA A 1005 -4.12 -15.85 -6.03
CA ALA A 1005 -4.96 -14.67 -5.83
C ALA A 1005 -5.93 -14.49 -7.01
N ASN A 1006 -5.36 -14.27 -8.20
CA ASN A 1006 -6.03 -14.12 -9.50
C ASN A 1006 -5.33 -15.01 -10.54
N LEU A 1007 -6.07 -15.42 -11.57
CA LEU A 1007 -5.57 -15.99 -12.83
C LEU A 1007 -5.85 -15.04 -13.99
N THR A 1008 -5.47 -15.44 -15.21
CA THR A 1008 -5.78 -14.83 -16.52
C THR A 1008 -6.79 -13.69 -16.50
N VAL A 1009 -6.39 -12.49 -16.92
CA VAL A 1009 -7.32 -11.42 -17.29
C VAL A 1009 -7.93 -11.77 -18.64
N VAL A 1010 -9.25 -11.92 -18.72
CA VAL A 1010 -9.97 -12.22 -19.97
C VAL A 1010 -10.95 -11.10 -20.29
N THR A 1011 -10.91 -10.59 -21.51
CA THR A 1011 -11.92 -9.66 -22.03
C THR A 1011 -12.62 -10.29 -23.23
N ALA A 1012 -13.93 -10.06 -23.35
CA ALA A 1012 -14.74 -10.74 -24.36
C ALA A 1012 -15.99 -9.93 -24.73
N ILE A 1013 -16.46 -10.15 -25.96
CA ILE A 1013 -17.73 -9.63 -26.47
C ILE A 1013 -18.53 -10.78 -27.08
N GLU A 1014 -19.77 -10.95 -26.62
CA GLU A 1014 -20.70 -12.01 -26.96
C GLU A 1014 -21.91 -11.43 -27.70
N LYS A 1015 -22.37 -12.10 -28.76
CA LYS A 1015 -23.72 -11.89 -29.32
C LYS A 1015 -24.64 -12.94 -28.70
N GLY A 1016 -25.61 -12.53 -27.90
CA GLY A 1016 -26.50 -13.42 -27.14
C GLY A 1016 -27.52 -14.17 -28.01
N ASN A 1017 -28.26 -15.09 -27.39
CA ASN A 1017 -29.35 -15.84 -28.06
C ASN A 1017 -30.57 -14.97 -28.40
N ASP A 1018 -30.67 -13.81 -27.76
CA ASP A 1018 -31.59 -12.70 -28.00
C ASP A 1018 -31.13 -11.78 -29.16
N GLY A 1019 -29.91 -11.97 -29.68
CA GLY A 1019 -29.28 -11.10 -30.66
C GLY A 1019 -28.63 -9.84 -30.09
N VAL A 1020 -28.66 -9.63 -28.77
CA VAL A 1020 -28.06 -8.47 -28.09
C VAL A 1020 -26.55 -8.67 -27.95
N ILE A 1021 -25.78 -7.58 -28.05
CA ILE A 1021 -24.33 -7.61 -27.83
C ILE A 1021 -24.04 -7.33 -26.35
N TYR A 1022 -23.30 -8.23 -25.72
CA TYR A 1022 -22.83 -8.12 -24.34
C TYR A 1022 -21.30 -8.04 -24.33
N ALA A 1023 -20.72 -7.12 -23.56
CA ALA A 1023 -19.27 -6.97 -23.42
C ALA A 1023 -18.88 -6.88 -21.93
N ASN A 1024 -17.75 -7.48 -21.54
CA ASN A 1024 -17.23 -7.34 -20.18
C ASN A 1024 -15.70 -7.44 -20.15
N SER A 1025 -15.10 -6.60 -19.29
CA SER A 1025 -13.66 -6.59 -18.99
C SER A 1025 -13.40 -7.20 -17.61
N ASP A 1026 -12.20 -7.76 -17.39
CA ASP A 1026 -11.90 -8.47 -16.16
C ASP A 1026 -11.56 -7.52 -15.01
N PHE A 1027 -12.36 -7.55 -13.94
CA PHE A 1027 -12.08 -6.77 -12.71
C PHE A 1027 -10.70 -7.08 -12.11
N ARG A 1028 -10.13 -8.27 -12.40
CA ARG A 1028 -8.78 -8.67 -11.96
C ARG A 1028 -7.65 -7.82 -12.56
N LYS A 1029 -7.95 -7.02 -13.59
CA LYS A 1029 -7.02 -6.05 -14.19
C LYS A 1029 -7.03 -4.69 -13.46
N GLY A 1030 -7.94 -4.45 -12.53
CA GLY A 1030 -8.12 -3.20 -11.78
C GLY A 1030 -9.36 -2.41 -12.20
N GLU A 1031 -9.73 -1.40 -11.41
CA GLU A 1031 -10.95 -0.61 -11.60
C GLU A 1031 -10.98 0.21 -12.90
N GLU A 1032 -9.81 0.45 -13.52
CA GLU A 1032 -9.68 1.09 -14.82
C GLU A 1032 -10.12 0.19 -16.01
N SER A 1033 -10.36 -1.11 -15.77
CA SER A 1033 -10.68 -2.08 -16.82
C SER A 1033 -12.19 -2.25 -17.04
N ALA A 1034 -12.79 -1.34 -17.82
CA ALA A 1034 -14.20 -1.40 -18.23
C ALA A 1034 -14.36 -1.83 -19.71
N PRO A 1035 -15.51 -2.42 -20.10
CA PRO A 1035 -15.89 -2.55 -21.51
C PRO A 1035 -16.42 -1.21 -22.06
N ALA A 1036 -16.41 -1.04 -23.38
CA ALA A 1036 -17.00 0.10 -24.07
C ALA A 1036 -17.80 -0.35 -25.31
N GLY A 1037 -18.90 0.33 -25.61
CA GLY A 1037 -19.83 0.04 -26.70
C GLY A 1037 -20.90 1.14 -26.82
N TYR A 1038 -21.82 0.99 -27.76
CA TYR A 1038 -22.92 1.93 -28.03
C TYR A 1038 -24.19 1.19 -28.48
#